data_AF-A0AAD8T1W1-F1
#
_entry.id   AF-A0AAD8T1W1-F1
#
_cell.length_a   1.000
_cell.length_b   1.000
_cell.length_c   1.000
_cell.angle_alpha   90.00
_cell.angle_beta   90.00
_cell.angle_gamma   90.00
#
_symmetry.space_group_name_H-M   'P 1'
#
loop_
_entity.id
_entity.type
_entity.pdbx_description
1 polymer ?
#
loop_
_entity_poly.entity_id
_entity_poly.type
_entity_poly.pdbx_seq_one_letter_code
_entity_poly.pdbx_strand_id
1 'polypeptide(L)'
;MSAYSGKYKDELIKNAAYLGTPGKGILAADESSGTIGKGFASINIENVEDNHRALCELLFCTPGALQYISSVILFEETLYQSTKGGKPFIEVLKDANVLAGIKVDKGTVELGGTNGETTTQGHDDLDKRCAKYYQAGARFAKWRAVLKIGPSEPSQLSIDQNAQGLARYAIICQENGLVPIVEPEILVDGPHDIDRCAYVTEVVLAACYKALNDQHVLLEGTLLMPNMVTPGSDAKKVAPEVIAEYTVRTLQRTAPPAVPAIVFLFGGQSEEEATKNLNAMNKLLTKKPWSLSFSFGCALQQSTLMAWDGKEVNLEKVQKAFLVRCKANSEATLGTYQGDATLGDGTSMSTLHVKDYKLLEVNSMRMPDWSTVPADIVGTIISKLVIRDYIRFRAVCTSWNRVCSCKAVSIVPRLDLWLMLPTNKLDAEFFSIHERKIESISLMSSGSIVGSSHGWLVFHNLEQGGTMQLVNPISCAQFQLPPFGYESFSKAVLLDISENNYSVAVIFDKRKGYNVTHKGINSWLFVDSEHSLIDVFQHRDQIYTVDMYGTVKVSAEVSAEPPSAWLDADGPLVNADQKFQRLVETPAGDLLKVKRQSAGEFAVWIMKKETYSFQSTNSIGDFALFVSRHSTFCFLAKDFPNIKANCVYYINYYDDLCVFNLKHGTKELVEAFETPMSRPRHNFFFWFVPSFK
;
A
#
# COMPACT_ATOMS: atom_id res chain seq x y z
N MET A 1 -17.21 -27.74 3.44
CA MET A 1 -15.77 -27.39 3.39
C MET A 1 -15.65 -25.93 3.81
N SER A 2 -14.76 -25.60 4.75
CA SER A 2 -14.49 -24.21 5.15
C SER A 2 -13.87 -23.44 3.98
N ALA A 3 -14.26 -22.18 3.78
CA ALA A 3 -13.65 -21.31 2.76
C ALA A 3 -12.18 -20.99 3.06
N TYR A 4 -11.78 -21.01 4.34
CA TYR A 4 -10.38 -20.86 4.75
C TYR A 4 -9.53 -22.09 4.38
N SER A 5 -8.44 -21.85 3.65
CA SER A 5 -7.44 -22.83 3.22
C SER A 5 -6.02 -22.38 3.62
N GLY A 6 -5.71 -22.44 4.92
CA GLY A 6 -4.37 -22.13 5.44
C GLY A 6 -3.71 -23.30 6.15
N LYS A 7 -2.37 -23.35 6.10
CA LYS A 7 -1.56 -24.46 6.66
C LYS A 7 -1.63 -24.60 8.19
N TYR A 8 -2.03 -23.55 8.90
CA TYR A 8 -2.11 -23.53 10.38
C TYR A 8 -3.51 -23.84 10.92
N LYS A 9 -4.47 -24.23 10.07
CA LYS A 9 -5.88 -24.38 10.43
C LYS A 9 -6.10 -25.11 11.77
N ASP A 10 -5.54 -26.31 11.93
CA ASP A 10 -5.78 -27.13 13.13
C ASP A 10 -5.08 -26.57 14.36
N GLU A 11 -3.90 -25.96 14.19
CA GLU A 11 -3.18 -25.28 15.27
C GLU A 11 -3.93 -24.03 15.75
N LEU A 12 -4.49 -23.24 14.83
CA LEU A 12 -5.31 -22.07 15.15
C LEU A 12 -6.54 -22.47 15.97
N ILE A 13 -7.27 -23.49 15.54
CA ILE A 13 -8.46 -23.99 16.26
C ILE A 13 -8.07 -24.48 17.65
N LYS A 14 -7.00 -25.28 17.76
CA LYS A 14 -6.51 -25.80 19.03
C LYS A 14 -6.10 -24.69 19.99
N ASN A 15 -5.34 -23.71 19.51
CA ASN A 15 -4.86 -22.60 20.33
C ASN A 15 -6.03 -21.68 20.73
N ALA A 16 -6.96 -21.38 19.83
CA ALA A 16 -8.12 -20.55 20.14
C ALA A 16 -9.03 -21.21 21.19
N ALA A 17 -9.24 -22.52 21.10
CA ALA A 17 -9.95 -23.28 22.13
C ALA A 17 -9.20 -23.26 23.49
N TYR A 18 -7.86 -23.37 23.47
CA TYR A 18 -7.04 -23.29 24.68
C TYR A 18 -7.12 -21.91 25.36
N LEU A 19 -7.11 -20.83 24.59
CA LEU A 19 -7.29 -19.47 25.10
C LEU A 19 -8.65 -19.28 25.79
N GLY A 20 -9.65 -20.08 25.40
CA GLY A 20 -10.99 -20.12 25.98
C GLY A 20 -11.20 -21.13 27.11
N THR A 21 -10.13 -21.69 27.70
CA THR A 21 -10.24 -22.73 28.73
C THR A 21 -11.06 -22.25 29.94
N PRO A 22 -12.13 -22.97 30.35
CA PRO A 22 -12.89 -22.63 31.55
C PRO A 22 -11.99 -22.54 32.80
N GLY A 23 -12.20 -21.53 33.63
CA GLY A 23 -11.36 -21.27 34.79
C GLY A 23 -10.07 -20.49 34.47
N LYS A 24 -9.85 -20.09 33.21
CA LYS A 24 -8.68 -19.30 32.80
C LYS A 24 -9.08 -18.09 31.98
N GLY A 25 -8.21 -17.08 31.96
CA GLY A 25 -8.32 -15.93 31.05
C GLY A 25 -6.96 -15.38 30.64
N ILE A 26 -6.98 -14.21 30.02
CA ILE A 26 -5.83 -13.56 29.42
C ILE A 26 -5.35 -12.40 30.30
N LEU A 27 -4.05 -12.37 30.58
CA LEU A 27 -3.36 -11.20 31.13
C LEU A 27 -2.93 -10.31 29.96
N ALA A 28 -3.47 -9.10 29.88
CA ALA A 28 -3.02 -8.10 28.91
C ALA A 28 -1.86 -7.31 29.52
N ALA A 29 -0.63 -7.64 29.14
CA ALA A 29 0.62 -6.98 29.55
C ALA A 29 1.30 -6.35 28.31
N ASP A 30 0.49 -5.77 27.44
CA ASP A 30 0.87 -5.20 26.14
C ASP A 30 0.84 -3.67 26.11
N GLU A 31 0.94 -3.05 27.29
CA GLU A 31 1.05 -1.60 27.42
C GLU A 31 2.28 -1.08 26.66
N SER A 32 2.07 -0.12 25.76
CA SER A 32 3.19 0.59 25.13
C SER A 32 3.97 1.39 26.18
N SER A 33 5.22 1.75 25.90
CA SER A 33 6.06 2.56 26.80
C SER A 33 5.36 3.88 27.23
N GLY A 34 4.54 4.48 26.36
CA GLY A 34 3.75 5.67 26.71
C GLY A 34 2.56 5.38 27.64
N THR A 35 1.98 4.19 27.54
CA THR A 35 0.82 3.76 28.35
C THR A 35 1.26 3.35 29.75
N ILE A 36 2.26 2.46 29.83
CA ILE A 36 2.80 2.00 31.11
C ILE A 36 3.44 3.15 31.90
N GLY A 37 4.03 4.13 31.20
CA GLY A 37 4.57 5.33 31.82
C GLY A 37 3.54 6.14 32.62
N LYS A 38 2.26 6.17 32.22
CA LYS A 38 1.19 6.78 33.02
C LYS A 38 0.94 5.99 34.31
N GLY A 39 0.97 4.66 34.22
CA GLY A 39 0.86 3.77 35.38
C GLY A 39 2.00 4.00 36.37
N PHE A 40 3.24 4.01 35.88
CA PHE A 40 4.42 4.28 36.71
C PHE A 40 4.44 5.68 37.32
N ALA A 41 4.03 6.70 36.57
CA ALA A 41 3.93 8.06 37.10
C ALA A 41 2.96 8.15 38.30
N SER A 42 1.88 7.36 38.31
CA SER A 42 0.92 7.35 39.43
C SER A 42 1.50 6.83 40.74
N ILE A 43 2.59 6.07 40.67
CA ILE A 43 3.31 5.49 41.82
C ILE A 43 4.77 6.01 41.91
N ASN A 44 5.07 7.13 41.23
CA ASN A 44 6.39 7.78 41.23
C ASN A 44 7.56 6.87 40.79
N ILE A 45 7.32 5.95 39.85
CA ILE A 45 8.35 5.12 39.23
C ILE A 45 8.80 5.74 37.91
N GLU A 46 10.10 5.65 37.61
CA GLU A 46 10.65 6.14 36.34
C GLU A 46 10.29 5.21 35.16
N ASN A 47 9.92 5.81 34.03
CA ASN A 47 9.53 5.09 32.81
C ASN A 47 10.74 4.61 32.00
N VAL A 48 11.43 3.60 32.50
CA VAL A 48 12.63 2.99 31.88
C VAL A 48 12.44 1.49 31.67
N GLU A 49 13.17 0.94 30.69
CA GLU A 49 13.10 -0.47 30.28
C GLU A 49 13.27 -1.45 31.46
N ASP A 50 14.20 -1.19 32.38
CA ASP A 50 14.44 -2.07 33.52
C ASP A 50 13.23 -2.17 34.46
N ASN A 51 12.44 -1.10 34.59
CA ASN A 51 11.21 -1.10 35.38
C ASN A 51 10.06 -1.81 34.65
N HIS A 52 9.97 -1.70 33.31
CA HIS A 52 9.03 -2.51 32.52
C HIS A 52 9.32 -4.00 32.70
N ARG A 53 10.60 -4.38 32.54
CA ARG A 53 11.10 -5.74 32.74
C ARG A 53 10.82 -6.23 34.16
N ALA A 54 11.07 -5.43 35.18
CA ALA A 54 10.82 -5.79 36.58
C ALA A 54 9.33 -6.03 36.87
N LEU A 55 8.44 -5.20 36.32
CA LEU A 55 6.99 -5.43 36.43
C LEU A 55 6.58 -6.73 35.71
N CYS A 56 7.05 -6.95 34.49
CA CYS A 56 6.73 -8.17 33.73
C CYS A 56 7.25 -9.42 34.46
N GLU A 57 8.49 -9.38 34.97
CA GLU A 57 9.06 -10.47 35.76
C GLU A 57 8.26 -10.74 37.03
N LEU A 58 7.86 -9.70 37.75
CA LEU A 58 6.98 -9.81 38.91
C LEU A 58 5.67 -10.53 38.56
N LEU A 59 4.99 -10.12 37.49
CA LEU A 59 3.72 -10.71 37.07
C LEU A 59 3.90 -12.17 36.63
N PHE A 60 4.88 -12.46 35.77
CA PHE A 60 5.05 -13.79 35.17
C PHE A 60 5.67 -14.81 36.14
N CYS A 61 6.45 -14.35 37.11
CA CYS A 61 7.08 -15.22 38.12
C CYS A 61 6.29 -15.28 39.44
N THR A 62 5.09 -14.69 39.53
CA THR A 62 4.24 -14.80 40.72
C THR A 62 3.81 -16.27 40.94
N PRO A 63 4.20 -16.91 42.07
CA PRO A 63 3.88 -18.31 42.31
C PRO A 63 2.36 -18.56 42.32
N GLY A 64 1.90 -19.54 41.54
CA GLY A 64 0.51 -19.96 41.50
C GLY A 64 -0.45 -19.01 40.76
N ALA A 65 0.02 -17.88 40.21
CA ALA A 65 -0.84 -16.99 39.43
C ALA A 65 -1.13 -17.55 38.03
N LEU A 66 -0.10 -18.05 37.34
CA LEU A 66 -0.21 -18.52 35.95
C LEU A 66 -1.14 -19.73 35.75
N GLN A 67 -1.51 -20.46 36.80
CA GLN A 67 -2.50 -21.55 36.68
C GLN A 67 -3.90 -21.04 36.29
N TYR A 68 -4.20 -19.78 36.61
CA TYR A 68 -5.45 -19.09 36.30
C TYR A 68 -5.40 -18.32 34.96
N ILE A 69 -4.25 -18.34 34.30
CA ILE A 69 -3.98 -17.59 33.07
C ILE A 69 -3.76 -18.61 31.94
N SER A 70 -4.53 -18.49 30.86
CA SER A 70 -4.31 -19.30 29.65
C SER A 70 -3.21 -18.67 28.78
N SER A 71 -3.13 -17.35 28.81
CA SER A 71 -2.23 -16.60 27.94
C SER A 71 -1.88 -15.21 28.44
N VAL A 72 -0.79 -14.67 27.91
CA VAL A 72 -0.37 -13.28 28.13
C VAL A 72 -0.21 -12.56 26.80
N ILE A 73 -0.83 -11.38 26.67
CA ILE A 73 -0.57 -10.47 25.55
C ILE A 73 0.64 -9.63 25.92
N LEU A 74 1.64 -9.58 25.05
CA LEU A 74 2.89 -8.85 25.25
C LEU A 74 2.99 -7.67 24.29
N PHE A 75 3.74 -6.65 24.71
CA PHE A 75 4.28 -5.64 23.81
C PHE A 75 5.54 -6.17 23.11
N GLU A 76 5.93 -5.59 21.98
CA GLU A 76 7.09 -6.08 21.20
C GLU A 76 8.38 -6.06 22.02
N GLU A 77 8.59 -5.04 22.86
CA GLU A 77 9.71 -4.96 23.79
C GLU A 77 9.78 -6.21 24.70
N THR A 78 8.66 -6.53 25.37
CA THR A 78 8.58 -7.64 26.33
C THR A 78 8.72 -9.01 25.67
N LEU A 79 8.29 -9.16 24.42
CA LEU A 79 8.43 -10.41 23.66
C LEU A 79 9.89 -10.87 23.54
N TYR A 80 10.82 -9.92 23.44
CA TYR A 80 12.26 -10.19 23.30
C TYR A 80 13.05 -9.93 24.58
N GLN A 81 12.39 -9.56 25.68
CA GLN A 81 13.02 -9.36 26.98
C GLN A 81 13.23 -10.67 27.75
N SER A 82 14.12 -10.58 28.74
CA SER A 82 14.44 -11.65 29.67
C SER A 82 14.30 -11.18 31.11
N THR A 83 14.08 -12.15 32.00
CA THR A 83 14.22 -11.97 33.46
C THR A 83 15.60 -11.44 33.84
N LYS A 84 15.77 -10.91 35.06
CA LYS A 84 17.08 -10.50 35.58
C LYS A 84 18.10 -11.65 35.57
N GLY A 85 17.62 -12.89 35.70
CA GLY A 85 18.41 -14.12 35.62
C GLY A 85 18.75 -14.59 34.20
N GLY A 86 18.37 -13.84 33.16
CA GLY A 86 18.71 -14.13 31.76
C GLY A 86 17.77 -15.12 31.06
N LYS A 87 16.71 -15.60 31.72
CA LYS A 87 15.71 -16.48 31.10
C LYS A 87 14.71 -15.64 30.28
N PRO A 88 14.50 -15.91 28.98
CA PRO A 88 13.51 -15.22 28.15
C PRO A 88 12.09 -15.35 28.72
N PHE A 89 11.29 -14.27 28.66
CA PHE A 89 9.91 -14.32 29.16
C PHE A 89 9.04 -15.34 28.42
N ILE A 90 9.28 -15.55 27.13
CA ILE A 90 8.61 -16.61 26.34
C ILE A 90 8.83 -17.99 26.95
N GLU A 91 10.04 -18.28 27.46
CA GLU A 91 10.33 -19.55 28.12
C GLU A 91 9.68 -19.65 29.49
N VAL A 92 9.62 -18.54 30.25
CA VAL A 92 8.88 -18.49 31.53
C VAL A 92 7.41 -18.85 31.34
N LEU A 93 6.76 -18.25 30.34
CA LEU A 93 5.35 -18.53 30.03
C LEU A 93 5.16 -19.96 29.51
N LYS A 94 6.04 -20.42 28.63
CA LYS A 94 5.97 -21.79 28.08
C LYS A 94 6.09 -22.86 29.15
N ASP A 95 7.00 -22.70 30.12
CA ASP A 95 7.17 -23.66 31.23
C ASP A 95 5.95 -23.71 32.15
N ALA A 96 5.18 -22.63 32.23
CA ALA A 96 3.91 -22.58 32.94
C ALA A 96 2.70 -23.02 32.08
N ASN A 97 2.93 -23.49 30.85
CA ASN A 97 1.90 -23.81 29.86
C ASN A 97 0.98 -22.61 29.56
N VAL A 98 1.53 -21.41 29.48
CA VAL A 98 0.83 -20.18 29.15
C VAL A 98 1.22 -19.74 27.74
N LEU A 99 0.25 -19.53 26.86
CA LEU A 99 0.55 -19.07 25.50
C LEU A 99 0.93 -17.59 25.51
N ALA A 100 1.99 -17.24 24.78
CA ALA A 100 2.33 -15.85 24.53
C ALA A 100 1.61 -15.33 23.28
N GLY A 101 1.18 -14.09 23.34
CA GLY A 101 0.63 -13.35 22.22
C GLY A 101 1.22 -11.96 22.13
N ILE A 102 0.92 -11.29 21.02
CA ILE A 102 1.59 -10.04 20.66
C ILE A 102 0.58 -8.99 20.20
N LYS A 103 0.69 -7.77 20.71
CA LYS A 103 0.00 -6.62 20.14
C LYS A 103 0.64 -6.23 18.81
N VAL A 104 -0.15 -6.16 17.74
CA VAL A 104 0.38 -5.91 16.39
C VAL A 104 -0.16 -4.66 15.72
N ASP A 105 -1.22 -4.05 16.25
CA ASP A 105 -1.66 -2.72 15.81
C ASP A 105 -0.59 -1.66 16.11
N LYS A 106 -0.57 -0.60 15.28
CA LYS A 106 0.31 0.56 15.44
C LYS A 106 -0.46 1.77 15.97
N GLY A 107 -1.56 1.54 16.70
CA GLY A 107 -2.41 2.58 17.26
C GLY A 107 -3.45 3.16 16.30
N THR A 108 -4.24 4.10 16.82
CA THR A 108 -5.38 4.73 16.13
C THR A 108 -5.00 6.05 15.49
N VAL A 109 -5.63 6.38 14.37
CA VAL A 109 -5.62 7.72 13.75
C VAL A 109 -7.03 8.22 13.50
N GLU A 110 -7.20 9.54 13.50
CA GLU A 110 -8.50 10.16 13.25
C GLU A 110 -8.95 9.99 11.79
N LEU A 111 -10.24 9.72 11.61
CA LEU A 111 -10.88 9.63 10.30
C LEU A 111 -11.27 11.04 9.83
N GLY A 112 -10.68 11.48 8.71
CA GLY A 112 -11.02 12.77 8.11
C GLY A 112 -12.51 12.89 7.78
N GLY A 113 -13.11 14.03 8.13
CA GLY A 113 -14.54 14.28 7.91
C GLY A 113 -15.47 13.68 8.97
N THR A 114 -14.93 13.08 10.03
CA THR A 114 -15.69 12.61 11.19
C THR A 114 -15.50 13.53 12.40
N ASN A 115 -16.38 13.41 13.39
CA ASN A 115 -16.25 14.14 14.65
C ASN A 115 -15.32 13.39 15.59
N GLY A 116 -14.01 13.40 15.33
CA GLY A 116 -13.00 12.75 16.18
C GLY A 116 -13.22 11.25 16.38
N GLU A 117 -13.67 10.55 15.34
CA GLU A 117 -13.70 9.10 15.27
C GLU A 117 -12.40 8.58 14.68
N THR A 118 -12.07 7.32 14.93
CA THR A 118 -10.77 6.76 14.57
C THR A 118 -10.87 5.51 13.70
N THR A 119 -9.79 5.24 12.97
CA THR A 119 -9.45 3.91 12.44
C THR A 119 -8.09 3.49 12.99
N THR A 120 -7.73 2.22 12.84
CA THR A 120 -6.50 1.65 13.42
C THR A 120 -5.50 1.33 12.33
N GLN A 121 -4.22 1.62 12.57
CA GLN A 121 -3.12 1.38 11.64
C GLN A 121 -2.32 0.12 12.00
N GLY A 122 -1.51 -0.34 11.05
CA GLY A 122 -0.56 -1.44 11.26
C GLY A 122 -0.60 -2.57 10.24
N HIS A 123 -1.41 -2.47 9.17
CA HIS A 123 -1.48 -3.52 8.13
C HIS A 123 -0.23 -3.57 7.25
N ASP A 124 0.41 -2.43 7.02
CA ASP A 124 1.70 -2.39 6.33
C ASP A 124 2.69 -3.29 7.07
N ASP A 125 3.35 -4.19 6.34
CA ASP A 125 4.31 -5.20 6.82
C ASP A 125 3.78 -6.23 7.86
N LEU A 126 2.48 -6.25 8.12
CA LEU A 126 1.89 -7.10 9.15
C LEU A 126 2.18 -8.59 8.94
N ASP A 127 2.21 -9.05 7.70
CA ASP A 127 2.54 -10.43 7.32
C ASP A 127 3.94 -10.82 7.81
N LYS A 128 4.94 -9.97 7.52
CA LYS A 128 6.34 -10.19 7.92
C LYS A 128 6.50 -10.14 9.42
N ARG A 129 5.83 -9.19 10.09
CA ARG A 129 5.83 -9.07 11.55
C ARG A 129 5.21 -10.31 12.20
N CYS A 130 4.04 -10.76 11.72
CA CYS A 130 3.39 -11.96 12.24
C CYS A 130 4.27 -13.20 12.08
N ALA A 131 4.91 -13.39 10.92
CA ALA A 131 5.85 -14.50 10.71
C ALA A 131 7.03 -14.47 11.71
N LYS A 132 7.60 -13.28 11.94
CA LYS A 132 8.68 -13.07 12.92
C LYS A 132 8.21 -13.38 14.35
N TYR A 133 7.03 -12.90 14.75
CA TYR A 133 6.48 -13.14 16.08
C TYR A 133 6.13 -14.61 16.32
N TYR A 134 5.61 -15.29 15.30
CA TYR A 134 5.37 -16.74 15.37
C TYR A 134 6.67 -17.50 15.63
N GLN A 135 7.76 -17.14 14.93
CA GLN A 135 9.11 -17.69 15.15
C GLN A 135 9.65 -17.37 16.56
N ALA A 136 9.35 -16.18 17.08
CA ALA A 136 9.73 -15.78 18.44
C ALA A 136 8.92 -16.50 19.55
N GLY A 137 7.86 -17.24 19.19
CA GLY A 137 7.08 -18.06 20.12
C GLY A 137 5.65 -17.57 20.38
N ALA A 138 5.24 -16.45 19.78
CA ALA A 138 3.85 -16.00 19.87
C ALA A 138 2.91 -16.98 19.14
N ARG A 139 1.70 -17.17 19.67
CA ARG A 139 0.66 -18.06 19.08
C ARG A 139 -0.68 -17.38 18.85
N PHE A 140 -0.80 -16.14 19.28
CA PHE A 140 -1.96 -15.30 19.02
C PHE A 140 -1.54 -13.85 18.93
N ALA A 141 -2.40 -13.01 18.37
CA ALA A 141 -2.18 -11.59 18.22
C ALA A 141 -3.36 -10.79 18.76
N LYS A 142 -3.15 -9.50 19.00
CA LYS A 142 -4.19 -8.55 19.38
C LYS A 142 -4.17 -7.32 18.47
N TRP A 143 -5.35 -6.83 18.10
CA TRP A 143 -5.54 -5.57 17.39
C TRP A 143 -6.74 -4.82 17.94
N ARG A 144 -6.49 -3.63 18.49
CA ARG A 144 -7.51 -2.78 19.10
C ARG A 144 -8.07 -1.74 18.12
N ALA A 145 -9.34 -1.87 17.78
CA ALA A 145 -10.13 -0.80 17.15
C ALA A 145 -10.93 -0.03 18.21
N VAL A 146 -11.11 1.28 17.98
CA VAL A 146 -11.78 2.17 18.94
C VAL A 146 -12.94 2.88 18.27
N LEU A 147 -14.11 2.76 18.88
CA LEU A 147 -15.34 3.42 18.49
C LEU A 147 -15.91 4.17 19.70
N LYS A 148 -16.73 5.20 19.46
CA LYS A 148 -17.33 5.99 20.54
C LYS A 148 -18.83 6.16 20.33
N ILE A 149 -19.55 6.36 21.44
CA ILE A 149 -20.97 6.68 21.43
C ILE A 149 -21.13 8.18 21.62
N GLY A 150 -21.79 8.83 20.66
CA GLY A 150 -22.14 10.24 20.75
C GLY A 150 -23.50 10.52 20.11
N PRO A 151 -23.85 11.80 19.92
CA PRO A 151 -25.11 12.18 19.28
C PRO A 151 -25.23 11.62 17.86
N SER A 152 -24.12 11.63 17.11
CA SER A 152 -24.03 11.10 15.73
C SER A 152 -23.11 9.89 15.60
N GLU A 153 -22.34 9.58 16.65
CA GLU A 153 -21.34 8.52 16.65
C GLU A 153 -21.88 7.20 17.28
N PRO A 154 -21.40 6.03 16.84
CA PRO A 154 -20.44 5.87 15.74
C PRO A 154 -21.08 6.07 14.37
N SER A 155 -20.40 6.77 13.47
CA SER A 155 -20.83 6.94 12.10
C SER A 155 -20.66 5.63 11.31
N GLN A 156 -21.40 5.49 10.20
CA GLN A 156 -21.24 4.34 9.32
C GLN A 156 -19.80 4.20 8.81
N LEU A 157 -19.13 5.32 8.54
CA LEU A 157 -17.73 5.32 8.11
C LEU A 157 -16.81 4.72 9.18
N SER A 158 -16.97 5.11 10.45
CA SER A 158 -16.16 4.56 11.56
C SER A 158 -16.39 3.05 11.72
N ILE A 159 -17.65 2.61 11.64
CA ILE A 159 -18.01 1.20 11.74
C ILE A 159 -17.35 0.40 10.60
N ASP A 160 -17.51 0.85 9.36
CA ASP A 160 -17.00 0.15 8.18
C ASP A 160 -15.47 0.07 8.19
N GLN A 161 -14.78 1.17 8.49
CA GLN A 161 -13.31 1.22 8.49
C GLN A 161 -12.71 0.31 9.56
N ASN A 162 -13.27 0.32 10.77
CA ASN A 162 -12.79 -0.54 11.85
C ASN A 162 -13.11 -2.02 11.60
N ALA A 163 -14.31 -2.35 11.12
CA ALA A 163 -14.69 -3.72 10.79
C ALA A 163 -13.81 -4.31 9.67
N GLN A 164 -13.57 -3.54 8.59
CA GLN A 164 -12.68 -3.94 7.50
C GLN A 164 -11.23 -4.08 7.96
N GLY A 165 -10.75 -3.14 8.79
CA GLY A 165 -9.41 -3.18 9.36
C GLY A 165 -9.18 -4.43 10.22
N LEU A 166 -10.11 -4.74 11.12
CA LEU A 166 -10.07 -5.94 11.95
C LEU A 166 -10.10 -7.22 11.10
N ALA A 167 -10.94 -7.28 10.07
CA ALA A 167 -11.04 -8.45 9.22
C ALA A 167 -9.76 -8.72 8.42
N ARG A 168 -9.14 -7.65 7.86
CA ARG A 168 -7.84 -7.74 7.17
C ARG A 168 -6.71 -8.15 8.13
N TYR A 169 -6.71 -7.61 9.34
CA TYR A 169 -5.77 -8.02 10.39
C TYR A 169 -5.91 -9.51 10.72
N ALA A 170 -7.15 -9.99 10.87
CA ALA A 170 -7.43 -11.35 11.28
C ALA A 170 -6.95 -12.38 10.25
N ILE A 171 -7.23 -12.16 8.96
CA ILE A 171 -6.79 -13.10 7.92
C ILE A 171 -5.26 -13.17 7.81
N ILE A 172 -4.57 -12.01 7.89
CA ILE A 172 -3.10 -11.97 7.86
C ILE A 172 -2.48 -12.72 9.05
N CYS A 173 -3.08 -12.60 10.25
CA CYS A 173 -2.64 -13.37 11.41
C CYS A 173 -2.78 -14.87 11.19
N GLN A 174 -3.94 -15.30 10.68
CA GLN A 174 -4.21 -16.73 10.43
C GLN A 174 -3.30 -17.32 9.36
N GLU A 175 -2.98 -16.58 8.31
CA GLU A 175 -1.99 -17.00 7.29
C GLU A 175 -0.60 -17.25 7.89
N ASN A 176 -0.28 -16.56 8.98
CA ASN A 176 1.00 -16.62 9.68
C ASN A 176 0.98 -17.45 10.98
N GLY A 177 -0.13 -18.14 11.27
CA GLY A 177 -0.22 -19.08 12.39
C GLY A 177 -0.53 -18.45 13.75
N LEU A 178 -0.97 -17.19 13.77
CA LEU A 178 -1.39 -16.49 14.97
C LEU A 178 -2.92 -16.45 15.03
N VAL A 179 -3.51 -16.87 16.15
CA VAL A 179 -4.94 -16.67 16.43
C VAL A 179 -5.20 -15.17 16.61
N PRO A 180 -6.07 -14.52 15.82
CA PRO A 180 -6.39 -13.11 16.02
C PRO A 180 -7.43 -12.93 17.12
N ILE A 181 -7.12 -12.05 18.08
CA ILE A 181 -8.10 -11.46 18.99
C ILE A 181 -8.65 -10.19 18.32
N VAL A 182 -9.94 -10.25 17.96
CA VAL A 182 -10.67 -9.15 17.32
C VAL A 182 -11.24 -8.25 18.42
N GLU A 183 -10.70 -7.03 18.57
CA GLU A 183 -11.07 -6.10 19.64
C GLU A 183 -11.72 -4.82 19.09
N PRO A 184 -13.05 -4.81 18.84
CA PRO A 184 -13.81 -3.61 18.51
C PRO A 184 -14.30 -2.93 19.80
N GLU A 185 -13.43 -2.16 20.46
CA GLU A 185 -13.78 -1.49 21.71
C GLU A 185 -14.68 -0.29 21.46
N ILE A 186 -15.88 -0.32 22.03
CA ILE A 186 -16.76 0.85 22.13
C ILE A 186 -16.51 1.52 23.48
N LEU A 187 -16.07 2.76 23.43
CA LEU A 187 -15.75 3.56 24.62
C LEU A 187 -17.00 3.86 25.44
N VAL A 188 -16.81 3.85 26.76
CA VAL A 188 -17.86 4.11 27.76
C VAL A 188 -18.16 5.62 27.92
N ASP A 189 -17.37 6.51 27.34
CA ASP A 189 -17.52 7.96 27.51
C ASP A 189 -18.93 8.47 27.18
N GLY A 190 -19.47 9.31 28.07
CA GLY A 190 -20.70 10.07 27.85
C GLY A 190 -21.91 9.63 28.68
N PRO A 191 -23.07 10.28 28.49
CA PRO A 191 -24.26 10.11 29.35
C PRO A 191 -25.27 9.07 28.84
N HIS A 192 -24.87 8.21 27.91
CA HIS A 192 -25.78 7.25 27.26
C HIS A 192 -26.26 6.15 28.23
N ASP A 193 -27.48 5.66 28.04
CA ASP A 193 -28.00 4.52 28.80
C ASP A 193 -27.48 3.18 28.26
N ILE A 194 -27.79 2.11 28.98
CA ILE A 194 -27.37 0.75 28.62
C ILE A 194 -28.05 0.24 27.34
N ASP A 195 -29.27 0.70 27.04
CA ASP A 195 -29.98 0.36 25.81
C ASP A 195 -29.27 0.92 24.58
N ARG A 196 -28.78 2.16 24.66
CA ARG A 196 -27.95 2.75 23.61
C ARG A 196 -26.63 2.00 23.44
N CYS A 197 -25.97 1.61 24.52
CA CYS A 197 -24.76 0.80 24.45
C CYS A 197 -25.01 -0.56 23.78
N ALA A 198 -26.11 -1.26 24.15
CA ALA A 198 -26.51 -2.51 23.51
C ALA A 198 -26.75 -2.34 22.01
N TYR A 199 -27.51 -1.32 21.62
CA TYR A 199 -27.79 -1.05 20.22
C TYR A 199 -26.51 -0.85 19.41
N VAL A 200 -25.61 0.03 19.89
CA VAL A 200 -24.35 0.31 19.18
C VAL A 200 -23.48 -0.94 19.12
N THR A 201 -23.39 -1.69 20.22
CA THR A 201 -22.62 -2.94 20.27
C THR A 201 -23.17 -3.98 19.29
N GLU A 202 -24.49 -4.14 19.17
CA GLU A 202 -25.11 -5.03 18.20
C GLU A 202 -24.75 -4.65 16.76
N VAL A 203 -24.84 -3.36 16.41
CA VAL A 203 -24.52 -2.86 15.07
C VAL A 203 -23.05 -3.09 14.73
N VAL A 204 -22.14 -2.76 15.65
CA VAL A 204 -20.69 -2.88 15.44
C VAL A 204 -20.27 -4.34 15.31
N LEU A 205 -20.77 -5.23 16.18
CA LEU A 205 -20.42 -6.65 16.13
C LEU A 205 -20.99 -7.33 14.88
N ALA A 206 -22.21 -6.98 14.45
CA ALA A 206 -22.76 -7.47 13.20
C ALA A 206 -21.89 -7.08 11.99
N ALA A 207 -21.43 -5.82 11.93
CA ALA A 207 -20.52 -5.36 10.88
C ALA A 207 -19.17 -6.09 10.93
N CYS A 208 -18.59 -6.29 12.12
CA CYS A 208 -17.33 -7.01 12.29
C CYS A 208 -17.44 -8.46 11.78
N TYR A 209 -18.47 -9.21 12.19
CA TYR A 209 -18.62 -10.59 11.74
C TYR A 209 -18.93 -10.72 10.26
N LYS A 210 -19.68 -9.76 9.68
CA LYS A 210 -19.86 -9.68 8.22
C LYS A 210 -18.52 -9.46 7.51
N ALA A 211 -17.70 -8.52 7.97
CA ALA A 211 -16.39 -8.25 7.39
C ALA A 211 -15.43 -9.43 7.54
N LEU A 212 -15.41 -10.11 8.69
CA LEU A 212 -14.63 -11.33 8.91
C LEU A 212 -15.02 -12.44 7.92
N ASN A 213 -16.31 -12.60 7.67
CA ASN A 213 -16.82 -13.57 6.70
C ASN A 213 -16.40 -13.21 5.26
N ASP A 214 -16.48 -11.93 4.88
CA ASP A 214 -16.07 -11.43 3.57
C ASP A 214 -14.57 -11.61 3.31
N GLN A 215 -13.75 -11.58 4.37
CA GLN A 215 -12.31 -11.86 4.32
C GLN A 215 -11.97 -13.35 4.53
N HIS A 216 -12.98 -14.22 4.54
CA HIS A 216 -12.82 -15.68 4.67
C HIS A 216 -12.09 -16.13 5.94
N VAL A 217 -12.20 -15.35 7.03
CA VAL A 217 -11.57 -15.66 8.31
C VAL A 217 -12.21 -16.91 8.93
N LEU A 218 -11.37 -17.81 9.43
CA LEU A 218 -11.78 -19.02 10.15
C LEU A 218 -12.19 -18.66 11.59
N LEU A 219 -13.50 -18.60 11.87
CA LEU A 219 -14.01 -18.16 13.18
C LEU A 219 -13.60 -19.08 14.35
N GLU A 220 -13.50 -20.39 14.10
CA GLU A 220 -13.03 -21.39 15.06
C GLU A 220 -11.58 -21.13 15.51
N GLY A 221 -10.82 -20.39 14.72
CA GLY A 221 -9.45 -19.95 14.99
C GLY A 221 -9.35 -18.46 15.32
N THR A 222 -10.38 -17.84 15.90
CA THR A 222 -10.39 -16.44 16.38
C THR A 222 -10.88 -16.34 17.81
N LEU A 223 -10.63 -15.19 18.46
CA LEU A 223 -11.35 -14.78 19.67
C LEU A 223 -11.98 -13.39 19.47
N LEU A 224 -13.04 -13.10 20.21
CA LEU A 224 -13.62 -11.76 20.29
C LEU A 224 -13.25 -11.12 21.65
N MET A 225 -12.80 -9.87 21.63
CA MET A 225 -12.55 -9.05 22.82
C MET A 225 -13.40 -7.78 22.77
N PRO A 226 -14.68 -7.86 23.16
CA PRO A 226 -15.58 -6.71 23.13
C PRO A 226 -15.59 -5.99 24.48
N ASN A 227 -16.11 -4.76 24.49
CA ASN A 227 -16.60 -4.14 25.71
C ASN A 227 -17.77 -4.94 26.31
N MET A 228 -17.93 -4.90 27.63
CA MET A 228 -19.21 -5.25 28.25
C MET A 228 -20.25 -4.17 27.87
N VAL A 229 -21.54 -4.54 27.87
CA VAL A 229 -22.62 -3.59 27.62
C VAL A 229 -22.97 -2.90 28.93
N THR A 230 -22.57 -1.65 29.09
CA THR A 230 -22.76 -0.84 30.30
C THR A 230 -23.40 0.51 29.97
N PRO A 231 -24.02 1.20 30.95
CA PRO A 231 -24.29 2.63 30.82
C PRO A 231 -22.98 3.40 30.60
N GLY A 232 -23.10 4.60 30.01
CA GLY A 232 -21.97 5.49 29.82
C GLY A 232 -21.41 6.02 31.14
N SER A 233 -20.18 6.55 31.11
CA SER A 233 -19.44 6.95 32.31
C SER A 233 -20.07 8.12 33.07
N ASP A 234 -20.86 8.95 32.38
CA ASP A 234 -21.62 10.06 32.99
C ASP A 234 -23.06 9.62 33.39
N ALA A 235 -23.44 8.36 33.15
CA ALA A 235 -24.75 7.80 33.48
C ALA A 235 -24.76 7.04 34.81
N LYS A 236 -25.96 6.72 35.31
CA LYS A 236 -26.12 5.96 36.55
C LYS A 236 -25.67 4.51 36.35
N LYS A 237 -24.78 4.03 37.22
CA LYS A 237 -24.40 2.61 37.26
C LYS A 237 -25.61 1.70 37.51
N VAL A 238 -25.56 0.49 36.96
CA VAL A 238 -26.58 -0.54 37.11
C VAL A 238 -25.98 -1.79 37.77
N ALA A 239 -26.85 -2.72 38.20
CA ALA A 239 -26.39 -3.95 38.84
C ALA A 239 -25.70 -4.91 37.85
N PRO A 240 -24.76 -5.76 38.31
CA PRO A 240 -24.08 -6.74 37.46
C PRO A 240 -25.01 -7.67 36.68
N GLU A 241 -26.17 -8.02 37.25
CA GLU A 241 -27.17 -8.88 36.62
C GLU A 241 -27.79 -8.22 35.38
N VAL A 242 -27.96 -6.89 35.40
CA VAL A 242 -28.46 -6.11 34.27
C VAL A 242 -27.39 -6.05 33.16
N ILE A 243 -26.14 -5.79 33.53
CA ILE A 243 -25.00 -5.81 32.58
C ILE A 243 -24.89 -7.19 31.93
N ALA A 244 -25.05 -8.26 32.72
CA ALA A 244 -24.99 -9.63 32.24
C ALA A 244 -26.10 -9.94 31.23
N GLU A 245 -27.35 -9.57 31.53
CA GLU A 245 -28.47 -9.78 30.61
C GLU A 245 -28.26 -9.06 29.28
N TYR A 246 -27.90 -7.77 29.32
CA TYR A 246 -27.69 -6.97 28.13
C TYR A 246 -26.51 -7.48 27.30
N THR A 247 -25.38 -7.75 27.95
CA THR A 247 -24.15 -8.20 27.28
C THR A 247 -24.37 -9.56 26.61
N VAL A 248 -24.90 -10.55 27.34
CA VAL A 248 -25.10 -11.90 26.78
C VAL A 248 -26.14 -11.88 25.66
N ARG A 249 -27.23 -11.11 25.80
CA ARG A 249 -28.26 -10.95 24.75
C ARG A 249 -27.68 -10.33 23.48
N THR A 250 -26.88 -9.28 23.59
CA THR A 250 -26.23 -8.63 22.44
C THR A 250 -25.28 -9.58 21.71
N LEU A 251 -24.52 -10.39 22.45
CA LEU A 251 -23.66 -11.42 21.87
C LEU A 251 -24.47 -12.52 21.17
N GLN A 252 -25.56 -13.00 21.79
CA GLN A 252 -26.47 -13.99 21.18
C GLN A 252 -27.06 -13.53 19.85
N ARG A 253 -27.24 -12.22 19.67
CA ARG A 253 -27.80 -11.63 18.44
C ARG A 253 -26.78 -11.47 17.32
N THR A 254 -25.47 -11.54 17.60
CA THR A 254 -24.43 -11.09 16.67
C THR A 254 -23.27 -12.07 16.48
N ALA A 255 -22.80 -12.71 17.56
CA ALA A 255 -21.67 -13.62 17.49
C ALA A 255 -22.09 -14.98 16.91
N PRO A 256 -21.36 -15.54 15.94
CA PRO A 256 -21.58 -16.92 15.49
C PRO A 256 -21.08 -17.95 16.53
N PRO A 257 -21.79 -19.07 16.77
CA PRO A 257 -21.37 -20.14 17.67
C PRO A 257 -20.03 -20.81 17.35
N ALA A 258 -19.48 -20.59 16.14
CA ALA A 258 -18.20 -21.14 15.73
C ALA A 258 -17.00 -20.50 16.45
N VAL A 259 -17.15 -19.27 16.94
CA VAL A 259 -16.11 -18.65 17.78
C VAL A 259 -15.98 -19.49 19.07
N PRO A 260 -14.77 -19.79 19.57
CA PRO A 260 -14.62 -20.59 20.78
C PRO A 260 -14.82 -19.79 22.07
N ALA A 261 -14.37 -18.53 22.10
CA ALA A 261 -14.36 -17.73 23.32
C ALA A 261 -14.52 -16.22 23.08
N ILE A 262 -15.15 -15.58 24.06
CA ILE A 262 -15.29 -14.13 24.18
C ILE A 262 -14.54 -13.72 25.45
N VAL A 263 -13.50 -12.91 25.29
CA VAL A 263 -12.59 -12.49 26.36
C VAL A 263 -12.75 -11.00 26.60
N PHE A 264 -13.56 -10.61 27.58
CA PHE A 264 -13.95 -9.21 27.75
C PHE A 264 -12.77 -8.32 28.11
N LEU A 265 -12.72 -7.14 27.50
CA LEU A 265 -11.87 -6.05 27.96
C LEU A 265 -12.49 -5.40 29.20
N PHE A 266 -11.64 -4.69 29.94
CA PHE A 266 -12.02 -4.08 31.21
C PHE A 266 -12.79 -2.76 31.08
N GLY A 267 -12.48 -1.94 30.08
CA GLY A 267 -13.29 -0.78 29.68
C GLY A 267 -13.43 0.34 30.71
N GLY A 268 -12.48 0.46 31.66
CA GLY A 268 -12.47 1.52 32.68
C GLY A 268 -13.29 1.24 33.95
N GLN A 269 -13.76 0.00 34.13
CA GLN A 269 -14.42 -0.46 35.36
C GLN A 269 -13.47 -0.37 36.58
N SER A 270 -13.89 -0.82 37.76
CA SER A 270 -12.95 -1.17 38.85
C SER A 270 -12.62 -2.67 38.81
N GLU A 271 -11.51 -3.09 39.43
CA GLU A 271 -11.10 -4.51 39.44
C GLU A 271 -12.23 -5.44 39.91
N GLU A 272 -12.96 -5.00 40.95
CA GLU A 272 -14.08 -5.78 41.47
C GLU A 272 -15.33 -5.71 40.59
N GLU A 273 -15.64 -4.55 40.02
CA GLU A 273 -16.80 -4.39 39.14
C GLU A 273 -16.69 -5.31 37.92
N ALA A 274 -15.53 -5.36 37.27
CA ALA A 274 -15.31 -6.25 36.14
C ALA A 274 -15.42 -7.74 36.54
N THR A 275 -14.88 -8.11 37.70
CA THR A 275 -14.98 -9.49 38.21
C THR A 275 -16.45 -9.87 38.49
N LYS A 276 -17.22 -8.97 39.12
CA LYS A 276 -18.64 -9.18 39.42
C LYS A 276 -19.50 -9.27 38.16
N ASN A 277 -19.24 -8.41 37.18
CA ASN A 277 -19.97 -8.41 35.90
C ASN A 277 -19.69 -9.70 35.11
N LEU A 278 -18.43 -10.13 35.04
CA LEU A 278 -18.07 -11.41 34.42
C LEU A 278 -18.71 -12.61 35.14
N ASN A 279 -18.72 -12.60 36.47
CA ASN A 279 -19.35 -13.64 37.26
C ASN A 279 -20.87 -13.70 37.01
N ALA A 280 -21.54 -12.55 36.95
CA ALA A 280 -22.97 -12.47 36.65
C ALA A 280 -23.29 -13.02 35.26
N MET A 281 -22.48 -12.72 34.24
CA MET A 281 -22.62 -13.30 32.89
C MET A 281 -22.53 -14.83 32.89
N ASN A 282 -21.58 -15.38 33.65
CA ASN A 282 -21.41 -16.83 33.74
C ASN A 282 -22.51 -17.51 34.58
N LYS A 283 -23.07 -16.84 35.59
CA LYS A 283 -24.25 -17.31 36.35
C LYS A 283 -25.55 -17.28 35.56
N LEU A 284 -25.67 -16.39 34.56
CA LEU A 284 -26.91 -16.21 33.80
C LEU A 284 -27.34 -17.53 33.10
N LEU A 285 -28.55 -18.01 33.40
CA LEU A 285 -29.09 -19.24 32.83
C LEU A 285 -29.68 -18.99 31.42
N THR A 286 -28.83 -19.06 30.41
CA THR A 286 -29.22 -18.91 29.00
C THR A 286 -28.20 -19.61 28.09
N LYS A 287 -28.51 -19.72 26.79
CA LYS A 287 -27.62 -20.34 25.80
C LYS A 287 -26.36 -19.51 25.60
N LYS A 288 -25.20 -20.05 25.96
CA LYS A 288 -23.89 -19.43 25.73
C LYS A 288 -23.01 -20.44 25.00
N PRO A 289 -22.99 -20.44 23.65
CA PRO A 289 -22.19 -21.40 22.89
C PRO A 289 -20.69 -21.10 22.90
N TRP A 290 -20.27 -19.98 23.51
CA TRP A 290 -18.88 -19.55 23.71
C TRP A 290 -18.49 -19.66 25.18
N SER A 291 -17.20 -19.85 25.46
CA SER A 291 -16.64 -19.50 26.76
C SER A 291 -16.70 -17.99 26.97
N LEU A 292 -17.15 -17.53 28.14
CA LEU A 292 -17.10 -16.12 28.55
C LEU A 292 -16.01 -15.94 29.60
N SER A 293 -14.92 -15.28 29.22
CA SER A 293 -13.74 -15.08 30.05
C SER A 293 -13.25 -13.63 30.00
N PHE A 294 -12.04 -13.36 30.48
CA PHE A 294 -11.45 -12.04 30.61
C PHE A 294 -10.19 -11.90 29.76
N SER A 295 -9.93 -10.68 29.30
CA SER A 295 -8.63 -10.21 28.81
C SER A 295 -8.34 -8.87 29.48
N PHE A 296 -7.66 -8.92 30.63
CA PHE A 296 -7.56 -7.78 31.54
C PHE A 296 -6.11 -7.32 31.71
N GLY A 297 -5.89 -6.01 31.55
CA GLY A 297 -4.63 -5.33 31.87
C GLY A 297 -4.73 -4.66 33.24
N CYS A 298 -5.04 -3.36 33.26
CA CYS A 298 -5.19 -2.57 34.50
C CYS A 298 -6.08 -3.24 35.57
N ALA A 299 -7.11 -4.00 35.20
CA ALA A 299 -7.99 -4.72 36.13
C ALA A 299 -7.32 -5.83 36.96
N LEU A 300 -6.19 -6.36 36.46
CA LEU A 300 -5.36 -7.35 37.14
C LEU A 300 -4.10 -6.71 37.75
N GLN A 301 -3.73 -5.53 37.26
CA GLN A 301 -2.46 -4.90 37.59
C GLN A 301 -2.59 -3.73 38.56
N GLN A 302 -3.74 -3.07 38.72
CA GLN A 302 -3.82 -1.82 39.49
C GLN A 302 -3.45 -2.00 40.96
N SER A 303 -4.10 -2.93 41.66
CA SER A 303 -3.76 -3.20 43.06
C SER A 303 -2.34 -3.73 43.21
N THR A 304 -1.85 -4.46 42.20
CA THR A 304 -0.48 -4.97 42.12
C THR A 304 0.54 -3.83 42.00
N LEU A 305 0.29 -2.87 41.10
CA LEU A 305 1.12 -1.68 40.88
C LEU A 305 1.16 -0.79 42.12
N MET A 306 0.02 -0.54 42.75
CA MET A 306 -0.04 0.24 43.99
C MET A 306 0.68 -0.44 45.15
N ALA A 307 0.59 -1.78 45.27
CA ALA A 307 1.32 -2.52 46.28
C ALA A 307 2.84 -2.54 46.01
N TRP A 308 3.26 -2.43 44.75
CA TRP A 308 4.66 -2.54 44.36
C TRP A 308 5.47 -1.33 44.79
N ASP A 309 4.96 -0.12 44.56
CA ASP A 309 5.60 1.16 44.96
C ASP A 309 7.10 1.25 44.56
N GLY A 310 7.52 0.48 43.55
CA GLY A 310 8.89 0.40 43.05
C GLY A 310 9.90 -0.23 44.02
N LYS A 311 9.46 -0.88 45.10
CA LYS A 311 10.36 -1.38 46.17
C LYS A 311 10.34 -2.90 46.26
N GLU A 312 11.53 -3.51 46.23
CA GLU A 312 11.70 -4.97 46.38
C GLU A 312 11.15 -5.51 47.73
N VAL A 313 11.09 -4.68 48.78
CA VAL A 313 10.63 -5.07 50.12
C VAL A 313 9.15 -5.51 50.18
N ASN A 314 8.36 -5.20 49.14
CA ASN A 314 6.93 -5.50 49.09
C ASN A 314 6.58 -6.75 48.25
N LEU A 315 7.57 -7.50 47.74
CA LEU A 315 7.37 -8.56 46.75
C LEU A 315 6.25 -9.56 47.13
N GLU A 316 6.25 -10.09 48.35
CA GLU A 316 5.20 -11.03 48.80
C GLU A 316 3.79 -10.43 48.80
N LYS A 317 3.66 -9.16 49.23
CA LYS A 317 2.36 -8.47 49.26
C LYS A 317 1.84 -8.25 47.85
N VAL A 318 2.73 -7.89 46.93
CA VAL A 318 2.42 -7.62 45.52
C VAL A 318 2.01 -8.90 44.81
N GLN A 319 2.79 -9.97 44.97
CA GLN A 319 2.48 -11.30 44.43
C GLN A 319 1.15 -11.82 44.97
N LYS A 320 0.87 -11.60 46.26
CA LYS A 320 -0.42 -11.97 46.86
C LYS A 320 -1.58 -11.16 46.28
N ALA A 321 -1.43 -9.85 46.08
CA ALA A 321 -2.46 -9.00 45.47
C ALA A 321 -2.80 -9.45 44.04
N PHE A 322 -1.76 -9.71 43.23
CA PHE A 322 -1.93 -10.21 41.88
C PHE A 322 -2.62 -11.59 41.86
N LEU A 323 -2.15 -12.53 42.68
CA LEU A 323 -2.74 -13.87 42.79
C LEU A 323 -4.22 -13.84 43.17
N VAL A 324 -4.60 -12.97 44.11
CA VAL A 324 -5.99 -12.78 44.53
C VAL A 324 -6.87 -12.36 43.35
N ARG A 325 -6.38 -11.48 42.46
CA ARG A 325 -7.12 -11.03 41.27
C ARG A 325 -7.15 -12.08 40.16
N CYS A 326 -6.06 -12.81 39.93
CA CYS A 326 -6.07 -13.96 39.03
C CYS A 326 -7.11 -15.01 39.45
N LYS A 327 -7.14 -15.36 40.75
CA LYS A 327 -8.07 -16.34 41.29
C LYS A 327 -9.53 -15.88 41.19
N ALA A 328 -9.81 -14.64 41.61
CA ALA A 328 -11.17 -14.11 41.57
C ALA A 328 -11.75 -14.07 40.15
N ASN A 329 -10.94 -13.66 39.15
CA ASN A 329 -11.38 -13.67 37.76
C ASN A 329 -11.53 -15.09 37.21
N SER A 330 -10.67 -16.03 37.60
CA SER A 330 -10.84 -17.46 37.31
C SER A 330 -12.19 -17.99 37.82
N GLU A 331 -12.52 -17.74 39.08
CA GLU A 331 -13.80 -18.13 39.69
C GLU A 331 -15.00 -17.45 39.00
N ALA A 332 -14.83 -16.21 38.54
CA ALA A 332 -15.84 -15.47 37.79
C ALA A 332 -16.12 -16.10 36.41
N THR A 333 -15.12 -16.67 35.73
CA THR A 333 -15.35 -17.45 34.48
C THR A 333 -16.24 -18.67 34.72
N LEU A 334 -16.26 -19.18 35.94
CA LEU A 334 -17.06 -20.35 36.33
C LEU A 334 -18.40 -19.96 36.97
N GLY A 335 -18.68 -18.67 37.15
CA GLY A 335 -19.88 -18.21 37.86
C GLY A 335 -19.87 -18.54 39.36
N THR A 336 -18.69 -18.75 39.94
CA THR A 336 -18.53 -19.21 41.34
C THR A 336 -17.94 -18.15 42.26
N TYR A 337 -17.55 -16.99 41.75
CA TYR A 337 -16.98 -15.91 42.54
C TYR A 337 -17.99 -15.36 43.56
N GLN A 338 -17.54 -15.15 44.79
CA GLN A 338 -18.37 -14.77 45.94
C GLN A 338 -18.23 -13.31 46.38
N GLY A 339 -17.38 -12.52 45.71
CA GLY A 339 -17.21 -11.09 46.04
C GLY A 339 -16.28 -10.82 47.22
N ASP A 340 -15.36 -11.74 47.52
CA ASP A 340 -14.53 -11.78 48.72
C ASP A 340 -13.09 -11.29 48.52
N ALA A 341 -12.72 -10.90 47.30
CA ALA A 341 -11.37 -10.44 47.01
C ALA A 341 -11.23 -8.90 47.06
N THR A 342 -11.81 -8.31 48.12
CA THR A 342 -11.56 -6.93 48.54
C THR A 342 -10.19 -6.85 49.22
N LEU A 343 -9.20 -6.27 48.53
CA LEU A 343 -7.95 -5.86 49.18
C LEU A 343 -8.27 -4.69 50.13
N GLY A 344 -7.77 -4.77 51.37
CA GLY A 344 -8.30 -4.10 52.58
C GLY A 344 -8.17 -2.58 52.68
N ASP A 345 -8.07 -1.85 51.57
CA ASP A 345 -7.85 -0.40 51.51
C ASP A 345 -8.84 0.35 50.59
N GLY A 346 -9.80 -0.35 49.97
CA GLY A 346 -10.79 0.26 49.06
C GLY A 346 -10.26 0.53 47.64
N THR A 347 -8.98 0.22 47.37
CA THR A 347 -8.32 0.41 46.07
C THR A 347 -8.99 -0.39 44.94
N SER A 348 -9.49 -1.59 45.26
CA SER A 348 -10.21 -2.44 44.30
C SER A 348 -11.57 -1.88 43.83
N MET A 349 -12.11 -0.84 44.50
CA MET A 349 -13.40 -0.23 44.18
C MET A 349 -13.30 1.06 43.34
N SER A 350 -12.12 1.68 43.22
CA SER A 350 -11.98 2.93 42.47
C SER A 350 -12.10 2.70 40.96
N THR A 351 -12.93 3.48 40.28
CA THR A 351 -13.09 3.46 38.82
C THR A 351 -11.78 3.87 38.15
N LEU A 352 -11.34 3.14 37.12
CA LEU A 352 -10.10 3.43 36.39
C LEU A 352 -10.34 4.18 35.07
N HIS A 353 -11.57 4.62 34.83
CA HIS A 353 -11.95 5.43 33.69
C HIS A 353 -11.24 6.79 33.71
N VAL A 354 -10.62 7.13 32.58
CA VAL A 354 -10.10 8.46 32.29
C VAL A 354 -10.90 8.99 31.11
N LYS A 355 -11.53 10.15 31.26
CA LYS A 355 -12.33 10.78 30.20
C LYS A 355 -11.43 11.13 29.00
N ASP A 356 -11.90 10.87 27.79
CA ASP A 356 -11.15 11.08 26.55
C ASP A 356 -9.80 10.31 26.52
N TYR A 357 -9.79 9.09 27.06
CA TYR A 357 -8.59 8.26 27.10
C TYR A 357 -8.15 7.85 25.69
N LYS A 358 -7.30 8.67 25.08
CA LYS A 358 -6.44 8.29 23.97
C LYS A 358 -5.26 7.51 24.57
N LEU A 359 -5.11 6.23 24.21
CA LEU A 359 -3.81 5.58 24.33
C LEU A 359 -2.85 6.48 23.57
N LEU A 360 -1.83 7.00 24.26
CA LEU A 360 -0.81 7.79 23.59
C LEU A 360 -0.26 6.92 22.47
N GLU A 361 -0.16 7.53 21.28
CA GLU A 361 0.61 6.99 20.18
C GLU A 361 1.88 6.36 20.74
N VAL A 362 2.31 5.24 20.16
CA VAL A 362 3.71 4.84 20.29
C VAL A 362 4.49 6.14 20.15
N ASN A 363 5.26 6.52 21.17
CA ASN A 363 6.33 7.48 20.97
C ASN A 363 7.22 6.80 19.93
N SER A 364 6.86 6.94 18.65
CA SER A 364 7.83 7.11 17.62
C SER A 364 8.79 8.09 18.24
N MET A 365 10.07 7.72 18.33
CA MET A 365 11.13 8.72 18.37
C MET A 365 10.64 9.88 17.53
N ARG A 366 10.28 10.99 18.19
CA ARG A 366 9.59 12.16 17.67
C ARG A 366 9.59 12.11 16.14
N MET A 367 8.51 11.59 15.53
CA MET A 367 8.51 11.31 14.09
C MET A 367 9.13 12.53 13.41
N PRO A 368 10.29 12.39 12.72
CA PRO A 368 11.00 13.55 12.22
C PRO A 368 10.00 14.38 11.44
N ASP A 369 9.93 15.67 11.71
CA ASP A 369 9.10 16.54 10.89
C ASP A 369 9.71 16.52 9.48
N TRP A 370 9.21 15.63 8.64
CA TRP A 370 9.73 15.39 7.31
C TRP A 370 9.60 16.64 6.43
N SER A 371 8.73 17.61 6.80
CA SER A 371 8.67 18.90 6.11
C SER A 371 9.95 19.74 6.30
N THR A 372 10.76 19.43 7.32
CA THR A 372 12.03 20.11 7.64
C THR A 372 13.25 19.50 6.95
N VAL A 373 13.08 18.43 6.15
CA VAL A 373 14.21 17.80 5.44
C VAL A 373 14.88 18.84 4.52
N PRO A 374 16.20 19.01 4.62
CA PRO A 374 16.96 19.89 3.73
C PRO A 374 16.71 19.62 2.24
N ALA A 375 16.61 20.70 1.45
CA ALA A 375 16.23 20.63 0.04
C ALA A 375 17.20 19.80 -0.84
N ASP A 376 18.48 19.74 -0.46
CA ASP A 376 19.52 18.92 -1.09
C ASP A 376 19.29 17.42 -0.86
N ILE A 377 18.84 17.03 0.34
CA ILE A 377 18.47 15.65 0.66
C ILE A 377 17.19 15.27 -0.07
N VAL A 378 16.16 16.14 -0.02
CA VAL A 378 14.93 15.96 -0.81
C VAL A 378 15.26 15.81 -2.29
N GLY A 379 16.20 16.60 -2.80
CA GLY A 379 16.67 16.50 -4.17
C GLY A 379 17.36 15.18 -4.51
N THR A 380 18.17 14.67 -3.59
CA THR A 380 18.82 13.36 -3.74
C THR A 380 17.82 12.21 -3.73
N ILE A 381 16.71 12.35 -2.99
CA ILE A 381 15.61 11.38 -3.00
C ILE A 381 14.90 11.44 -4.35
N ILE A 382 14.49 12.64 -4.80
CA ILE A 382 13.78 12.83 -6.07
C ILE A 382 14.55 12.19 -7.24
N SER A 383 15.87 12.37 -7.32
CA SER A 383 16.68 11.82 -8.42
C SER A 383 16.68 10.28 -8.50
N LYS A 384 16.23 9.61 -7.44
CA LYS A 384 16.07 8.15 -7.37
C LYS A 384 14.63 7.67 -7.57
N LEU A 385 13.65 8.58 -7.52
CA LEU A 385 12.24 8.23 -7.68
C LEU A 385 11.89 8.04 -9.15
N VAL A 386 11.08 7.03 -9.46
CA VAL A 386 10.39 6.92 -10.74
C VAL A 386 9.23 7.93 -10.81
N ILE A 387 8.73 8.23 -12.01
CA ILE A 387 7.72 9.29 -12.23
C ILE A 387 6.47 9.13 -11.33
N ARG A 388 6.00 7.90 -11.13
CA ARG A 388 4.81 7.62 -10.29
C ARG A 388 5.05 8.01 -8.84
N ASP A 389 6.17 7.56 -8.29
CA ASP A 389 6.52 7.82 -6.90
C ASP A 389 6.88 9.29 -6.72
N TYR A 390 7.44 9.95 -7.73
CA TYR A 390 7.63 11.39 -7.76
C TYR A 390 6.31 12.18 -7.71
N ILE A 391 5.29 11.79 -8.49
CA ILE A 391 3.94 12.40 -8.42
C ILE A 391 3.39 12.30 -6.99
N ARG A 392 3.48 11.12 -6.37
CA ARG A 392 3.05 10.90 -4.98
C ARG A 392 3.89 11.70 -3.99
N PHE A 393 5.20 11.75 -4.19
CA PHE A 393 6.14 12.48 -3.36
C PHE A 393 5.85 13.98 -3.33
N ARG A 394 5.44 14.56 -4.47
CA ARG A 394 4.99 15.97 -4.54
C ARG A 394 3.75 16.26 -3.72
N ALA A 395 2.88 15.27 -3.50
CA ALA A 395 1.64 15.43 -2.75
C ALA A 395 1.82 15.32 -1.23
N VAL A 396 3.01 14.94 -0.74
CA VAL A 396 3.26 14.67 0.69
C VAL A 396 3.16 15.94 1.54
N CYS A 397 3.84 17.02 1.16
CA CYS A 397 3.76 18.31 1.84
C CYS A 397 4.19 19.48 0.96
N THR A 398 3.85 20.70 1.38
CA THR A 398 4.15 21.94 0.63
C THR A 398 5.65 22.20 0.48
N SER A 399 6.44 21.85 1.50
CA SER A 399 7.92 21.96 1.49
C SER A 399 8.53 21.10 0.38
N TRP A 400 8.15 19.83 0.30
CA TRP A 400 8.65 18.90 -0.72
C TRP A 400 8.17 19.25 -2.12
N ASN A 401 6.89 19.65 -2.24
CA ASN A 401 6.36 20.13 -3.52
C ASN A 401 7.13 21.35 -4.03
N ARG A 402 7.55 22.25 -3.14
CA ARG A 402 8.35 23.42 -3.49
C ARG A 402 9.72 23.03 -4.04
N VAL A 403 10.40 22.05 -3.44
CA VAL A 403 11.67 21.51 -3.96
C VAL A 403 11.46 20.87 -5.33
N CYS A 404 10.42 20.06 -5.49
CA CYS A 404 10.06 19.43 -6.76
C CYS A 404 9.74 20.45 -7.87
N SER A 405 9.20 21.62 -7.50
CA SER A 405 8.84 22.70 -8.43
C SER A 405 9.98 23.74 -8.60
N CYS A 406 11.10 23.57 -7.91
CA CYS A 406 12.20 24.52 -7.92
C CYS A 406 13.04 24.38 -9.19
N LYS A 407 12.85 25.28 -10.15
CA LYS A 407 13.60 25.32 -11.42
C LYS A 407 15.11 25.54 -11.26
N ALA A 408 15.55 26.08 -10.13
CA ALA A 408 16.96 26.40 -9.87
C ALA A 408 17.83 25.16 -9.58
N VAL A 409 17.19 24.04 -9.24
CA VAL A 409 17.88 22.77 -8.97
C VAL A 409 17.30 21.77 -9.95
N SER A 410 18.03 21.46 -11.03
CA SER A 410 17.63 20.57 -12.13
C SER A 410 17.46 19.10 -11.70
N ILE A 411 16.66 18.86 -10.66
CA ILE A 411 16.43 17.55 -10.08
C ILE A 411 15.23 16.96 -10.81
N VAL A 412 15.54 16.09 -11.76
CA VAL A 412 14.55 15.34 -12.53
C VAL A 412 14.42 13.96 -11.90
N PRO A 413 13.20 13.40 -11.76
CA PRO A 413 13.04 12.01 -11.36
C PRO A 413 13.78 11.10 -12.33
N ARG A 414 14.07 9.88 -11.87
CA ARG A 414 14.61 8.83 -12.72
C ARG A 414 13.71 8.65 -13.95
N LEU A 415 14.31 8.62 -15.13
CA LEU A 415 13.60 8.36 -16.37
C LEU A 415 12.97 6.96 -16.31
N ASP A 416 11.70 6.85 -16.70
CA ASP A 416 10.99 5.58 -16.80
C ASP A 416 10.45 5.41 -18.23
N LEU A 417 10.46 4.18 -18.76
CA LEU A 417 10.10 3.89 -20.15
C LEU A 417 8.77 3.17 -20.19
N TRP A 418 7.78 3.87 -20.76
CA TRP A 418 6.42 3.40 -20.80
C TRP A 418 6.02 3.04 -22.23
N LEU A 419 5.32 1.92 -22.37
CA LEU A 419 4.69 1.51 -23.61
C LEU A 419 3.20 1.74 -23.48
N MET A 420 2.65 2.68 -24.25
CA MET A 420 1.20 2.88 -24.29
C MET A 420 0.54 1.65 -24.93
N LEU A 421 -0.41 1.08 -24.20
CA LEU A 421 -1.21 -0.05 -24.64
C LEU A 421 -2.43 0.46 -25.42
N PRO A 422 -2.96 -0.35 -26.35
CA PRO A 422 -4.15 0.04 -27.07
C PRO A 422 -5.38 0.14 -26.15
N THR A 423 -6.01 1.32 -26.12
CA THR A 423 -7.20 1.59 -25.29
C THR A 423 -8.38 2.09 -26.13
N ASN A 424 -9.58 1.65 -25.76
CA ASN A 424 -10.85 2.18 -26.27
C ASN A 424 -11.57 3.04 -25.21
N LYS A 425 -10.90 3.35 -24.10
CA LYS A 425 -11.45 4.04 -22.92
C LYS A 425 -10.93 5.48 -22.84
N LEU A 426 -11.59 6.29 -22.02
CA LEU A 426 -11.15 7.66 -21.67
C LEU A 426 -9.81 7.68 -20.92
N ASP A 427 -9.34 6.53 -20.43
CA ASP A 427 -8.06 6.37 -19.74
C ASP A 427 -7.05 5.63 -20.65
N ALA A 428 -5.84 6.18 -20.75
CA ALA A 428 -4.71 5.55 -21.40
C ALA A 428 -3.97 4.62 -20.45
N GLU A 429 -3.74 3.40 -20.91
CA GLU A 429 -2.97 2.39 -20.18
C GLU A 429 -1.52 2.40 -20.70
N PHE A 430 -0.57 2.38 -19.78
CA PHE A 430 0.86 2.42 -20.06
C PHE A 430 1.57 1.29 -19.30
N PHE A 431 2.26 0.42 -20.01
CA PHE A 431 3.11 -0.59 -19.40
C PHE A 431 4.50 -0.01 -19.09
N SER A 432 4.87 0.07 -17.80
CA SER A 432 6.23 0.40 -17.38
C SER A 432 7.12 -0.84 -17.54
N ILE A 433 8.14 -0.74 -18.40
CA ILE A 433 9.12 -1.83 -18.59
C ILE A 433 9.87 -2.12 -17.28
N HIS A 434 10.08 -1.07 -16.47
CA HIS A 434 10.82 -1.17 -15.22
C HIS A 434 10.11 -1.96 -14.16
N GLU A 435 8.87 -1.56 -13.89
CA GLU A 435 8.05 -2.09 -12.81
C GLU A 435 7.29 -3.35 -13.23
N ARG A 436 7.23 -3.63 -14.54
CA ARG A 436 6.36 -4.64 -15.16
C ARG A 436 4.91 -4.51 -14.70
N LYS A 437 4.43 -3.26 -14.69
CA LYS A 437 3.09 -2.90 -14.26
C LYS A 437 2.42 -2.03 -15.31
N ILE A 438 1.11 -2.20 -15.42
CA ILE A 438 0.26 -1.32 -16.22
C ILE A 438 -0.21 -0.19 -15.31
N GLU A 439 0.03 1.05 -15.75
CA GLU A 439 -0.37 2.28 -15.11
C GLU A 439 -1.45 2.94 -15.98
N SER A 440 -2.55 3.38 -15.37
CA SER A 440 -3.63 4.09 -16.08
C SER A 440 -3.53 5.59 -15.82
N ILE A 441 -3.50 6.39 -16.88
CA ILE A 441 -3.61 7.84 -16.80
C ILE A 441 -4.90 8.29 -17.47
N SER A 442 -5.68 9.09 -16.75
CA SER A 442 -6.87 9.71 -17.32
C SER A 442 -6.48 10.80 -18.31
N LEU A 443 -7.00 10.72 -19.54
CA LEU A 443 -6.69 11.67 -20.59
C LEU A 443 -7.68 12.84 -20.53
N MET A 444 -7.16 14.07 -20.49
CA MET A 444 -7.96 15.30 -20.47
C MET A 444 -8.36 15.82 -21.86
N SER A 445 -8.24 15.01 -22.92
CA SER A 445 -8.59 15.39 -24.29
C SER A 445 -9.28 14.23 -25.01
N SER A 446 -10.24 14.55 -25.87
CA SER A 446 -10.94 13.59 -26.71
C SER A 446 -10.36 13.62 -28.13
N GLY A 447 -10.09 12.45 -28.69
CA GLY A 447 -9.52 12.31 -30.03
C GLY A 447 -8.61 11.09 -30.15
N SER A 448 -8.15 10.82 -31.37
CA SER A 448 -7.19 9.75 -31.62
C SER A 448 -5.78 10.23 -31.33
N ILE A 449 -4.99 9.42 -30.63
CA ILE A 449 -3.56 9.68 -30.42
C ILE A 449 -2.82 9.26 -31.68
N VAL A 450 -2.09 10.19 -32.28
CA VAL A 450 -1.42 10.02 -33.58
C VAL A 450 0.11 10.12 -33.51
N GLY A 451 0.65 10.44 -32.32
CA GLY A 451 2.09 10.52 -32.08
C GLY A 451 2.43 10.72 -30.60
N SER A 452 3.67 10.37 -30.24
CA SER A 452 4.24 10.66 -28.93
C SER A 452 5.72 11.03 -29.04
N SER A 453 6.15 12.02 -28.28
CA SER A 453 7.53 12.52 -28.26
C SER A 453 7.77 13.35 -27.00
N HIS A 454 8.92 13.19 -26.34
CA HIS A 454 9.35 14.00 -25.18
C HIS A 454 8.34 14.13 -24.02
N GLY A 455 7.49 13.12 -23.80
CA GLY A 455 6.43 13.12 -22.77
C GLY A 455 5.13 13.81 -23.19
N TRP A 456 5.02 14.18 -24.46
CA TRP A 456 3.83 14.75 -25.08
C TRP A 456 3.15 13.73 -25.99
N LEU A 457 1.82 13.85 -26.06
CA LEU A 457 0.95 13.13 -26.98
C LEU A 457 0.35 14.12 -27.97
N VAL A 458 0.23 13.69 -29.24
CA VAL A 458 -0.44 14.45 -30.29
C VAL A 458 -1.83 13.85 -30.48
N PHE A 459 -2.86 14.64 -30.20
CA PHE A 459 -4.27 14.29 -30.43
C PHE A 459 -4.76 14.88 -31.74
N HIS A 460 -5.54 14.10 -32.48
CA HIS A 460 -6.29 14.55 -33.65
C HIS A 460 -7.76 14.18 -33.47
N ASN A 461 -8.64 15.18 -33.54
CA ASN A 461 -10.06 15.01 -33.33
C ASN A 461 -10.82 15.30 -34.63
N LEU A 462 -11.30 14.23 -35.27
CA LEU A 462 -12.09 14.30 -36.49
C LEU A 462 -13.51 14.81 -36.24
N GLU A 463 -14.09 14.56 -35.06
CA GLU A 463 -15.45 14.99 -34.71
C GLU A 463 -15.53 16.52 -34.51
N GLN A 464 -14.41 17.14 -34.13
CA GLN A 464 -14.29 18.59 -33.94
C GLN A 464 -13.61 19.29 -35.13
N GLY A 465 -13.92 18.87 -36.36
CA GLY A 465 -13.43 19.58 -37.55
C GLY A 465 -11.94 19.36 -37.86
N GLY A 466 -11.34 18.29 -37.33
CA GLY A 466 -9.93 17.97 -37.56
C GLY A 466 -8.97 18.83 -36.73
N THR A 467 -9.37 19.21 -35.52
CA THR A 467 -8.50 19.92 -34.58
C THR A 467 -7.35 19.02 -34.12
N MET A 468 -6.19 19.62 -33.87
CA MET A 468 -5.02 18.93 -33.33
C MET A 468 -4.54 19.59 -32.04
N GLN A 469 -4.09 18.79 -31.09
CA GLN A 469 -3.64 19.28 -29.79
C GLN A 469 -2.42 18.51 -29.30
N LEU A 470 -1.49 19.21 -28.65
CA LEU A 470 -0.43 18.59 -27.86
C LEU A 470 -0.90 18.51 -26.41
N VAL A 471 -0.79 17.35 -25.79
CA VAL A 471 -1.17 17.11 -24.40
C VAL A 471 -0.01 16.42 -23.69
N ASN A 472 0.42 16.97 -22.55
CA ASN A 472 1.30 16.28 -21.62
C ASN A 472 0.44 15.66 -20.50
N PRO A 473 0.28 14.32 -20.45
CA PRO A 473 -0.57 13.66 -19.46
C PRO A 473 -0.07 13.78 -18.01
N ILE A 474 1.23 14.11 -17.83
CA ILE A 474 1.88 14.16 -16.51
C ILE A 474 1.82 15.56 -15.91
N SER A 475 2.12 16.60 -16.71
CA SER A 475 2.04 17.99 -16.28
C SER A 475 0.66 18.62 -16.46
N CYS A 476 -0.25 17.92 -17.13
CA CYS A 476 -1.56 18.40 -17.56
C CYS A 476 -1.52 19.60 -18.52
N ALA A 477 -0.34 19.95 -19.05
CA ALA A 477 -0.17 21.04 -19.99
C ALA A 477 -0.76 20.69 -21.35
N GLN A 478 -1.35 21.70 -22.02
CA GLN A 478 -2.01 21.54 -23.30
C GLN A 478 -1.67 22.68 -24.25
N PHE A 479 -1.37 22.37 -25.51
CA PHE A 479 -1.20 23.37 -26.57
C PHE A 479 -2.09 23.05 -27.76
N GLN A 480 -2.89 24.03 -28.16
CA GLN A 480 -3.69 23.92 -29.37
C GLN A 480 -2.79 24.11 -30.60
N LEU A 481 -2.87 23.18 -31.55
CA LEU A 481 -2.25 23.29 -32.87
C LEU A 481 -3.26 23.87 -33.87
N PRO A 482 -2.78 24.43 -35.00
CA PRO A 482 -3.67 24.79 -36.10
C PRO A 482 -4.53 23.59 -36.54
N PRO A 483 -5.81 23.80 -36.86
CA PRO A 483 -6.65 22.72 -37.35
C PRO A 483 -6.04 22.15 -38.63
N PHE A 484 -5.91 20.83 -38.68
CA PHE A 484 -5.37 20.11 -39.85
C PHE A 484 -6.49 19.69 -40.80
N GLY A 485 -7.71 19.53 -40.27
CA GLY A 485 -8.87 19.10 -41.03
C GLY A 485 -8.96 17.58 -41.16
N TYR A 486 -9.59 17.13 -42.24
CA TYR A 486 -9.92 15.72 -42.49
C TYR A 486 -8.93 14.99 -43.41
N GLU A 487 -7.78 15.61 -43.71
CA GLU A 487 -6.78 15.02 -44.59
C GLU A 487 -6.08 13.83 -43.91
N SER A 488 -5.86 12.75 -44.67
CA SER A 488 -5.22 11.52 -44.18
C SER A 488 -3.71 11.68 -44.14
N PHE A 489 -3.11 11.31 -43.00
CA PHE A 489 -1.67 11.40 -42.79
C PHE A 489 -1.13 10.14 -42.09
N SER A 490 0.14 9.84 -42.37
CA SER A 490 0.80 8.61 -41.92
C SER A 490 1.43 8.75 -40.54
N LYS A 491 1.88 9.97 -40.19
CA LYS A 491 2.59 10.25 -38.93
C LYS A 491 2.52 11.72 -38.55
N ALA A 492 2.34 12.00 -37.27
CA ALA A 492 2.61 13.31 -36.66
C ALA A 492 3.80 13.19 -35.69
N VAL A 493 4.75 14.13 -35.77
CA VAL A 493 5.99 14.13 -34.98
C VAL A 493 6.21 15.50 -34.37
N LEU A 494 6.39 15.56 -33.06
CA LEU A 494 6.92 16.73 -32.38
C LEU A 494 8.45 16.72 -32.59
N LEU A 495 8.91 17.66 -33.40
CA LEU A 495 10.30 17.82 -33.82
C LEU A 495 11.14 18.48 -32.72
N ASP A 496 10.58 19.48 -32.06
CA ASP A 496 11.24 20.23 -30.98
C ASP A 496 10.21 20.67 -29.93
N ILE A 497 10.67 20.71 -28.68
CA ILE A 497 9.94 21.27 -27.56
C ILE A 497 10.88 21.89 -26.53
N SER A 498 10.59 23.14 -26.18
CA SER A 498 11.26 23.90 -25.13
C SER A 498 10.23 24.66 -24.29
N GLU A 499 10.64 25.25 -23.16
CA GLU A 499 9.73 26.02 -22.30
C GLU A 499 8.93 27.08 -23.09
N ASN A 500 9.54 27.65 -24.12
CA ASN A 500 8.97 28.76 -24.87
C ASN A 500 8.58 28.43 -26.30
N ASN A 501 8.88 27.24 -26.84
CA ASN A 501 8.64 26.92 -28.25
C ASN A 501 8.29 25.44 -28.47
N TYR A 502 7.59 25.14 -29.55
CA TYR A 502 7.42 23.78 -30.04
C TYR A 502 7.32 23.79 -31.56
N SER A 503 7.68 22.66 -32.18
CA SER A 503 7.58 22.45 -33.63
C SER A 503 6.99 21.08 -33.93
N VAL A 504 5.96 21.01 -34.76
CA VAL A 504 5.28 19.75 -35.12
C VAL A 504 5.28 19.59 -36.63
N ALA A 505 5.62 18.38 -37.10
CA ALA A 505 5.51 18.00 -38.50
C ALA A 505 4.51 16.85 -38.70
N VAL A 506 3.79 16.88 -39.82
CA VAL A 506 2.80 15.88 -40.22
C VAL A 506 3.12 15.39 -41.63
N ILE A 507 3.35 14.08 -41.78
CA ILE A 507 3.66 13.43 -43.06
C ILE A 507 2.37 12.87 -43.66
N PHE A 508 2.09 13.17 -44.92
CA PHE A 508 0.88 12.71 -45.61
C PHE A 508 0.96 11.25 -46.04
N ASP A 509 -0.20 10.59 -46.20
CA ASP A 509 -0.27 9.22 -46.73
C ASP A 509 -0.05 9.17 -48.25
N LYS A 510 -0.67 10.12 -48.97
CA LYS A 510 -0.78 10.10 -50.44
C LYS A 510 -0.06 11.25 -51.14
N ARG A 511 0.36 12.27 -50.38
CA ARG A 511 1.02 13.46 -50.91
C ARG A 511 2.51 13.39 -50.64
N LYS A 512 3.31 13.91 -51.56
CA LYS A 512 4.75 14.06 -51.36
C LYS A 512 4.98 15.28 -50.50
N GLY A 513 5.82 15.18 -49.48
CA GLY A 513 6.11 16.27 -48.56
C GLY A 513 5.49 16.10 -47.18
N TYR A 514 5.62 17.15 -46.37
CA TYR A 514 5.10 17.22 -45.00
C TYR A 514 4.62 18.63 -44.69
N ASN A 515 3.70 18.74 -43.73
CA ASN A 515 3.33 20.01 -43.14
C ASN A 515 4.13 20.24 -41.86
N VAL A 516 4.53 21.48 -41.59
CA VAL A 516 5.18 21.88 -40.35
C VAL A 516 4.52 23.11 -39.75
N THR A 517 4.46 23.17 -38.43
CA THR A 517 4.00 24.34 -37.69
C THR A 517 4.85 24.56 -36.44
N HIS A 518 4.83 25.80 -35.95
CA HIS A 518 5.57 26.23 -34.77
C HIS A 518 4.65 26.98 -33.82
N LYS A 519 5.05 27.08 -32.54
CA LYS A 519 4.30 27.83 -31.54
C LYS A 519 4.01 29.27 -32.00
N GLY A 520 2.75 29.68 -31.91
CA GLY A 520 2.30 31.02 -32.27
C GLY A 520 1.93 31.18 -33.75
N ILE A 521 2.17 30.17 -34.59
CA ILE A 521 1.68 30.13 -35.98
C ILE A 521 0.32 29.42 -36.00
N ASN A 522 -0.69 30.06 -36.59
CA ASN A 522 -2.07 29.55 -36.66
C ASN A 522 -2.37 28.78 -37.97
N SER A 523 -1.34 28.36 -38.70
CA SER A 523 -1.44 27.64 -39.97
C SER A 523 -0.34 26.59 -40.13
N TRP A 524 -0.52 25.71 -41.11
CA TRP A 524 0.47 24.72 -41.51
C TRP A 524 1.25 25.19 -42.73
N LEU A 525 2.57 25.10 -42.67
CA LEU A 525 3.45 25.34 -43.81
C LEU A 525 3.74 24.02 -44.52
N PHE A 526 3.39 23.93 -45.80
CA PHE A 526 3.69 22.76 -46.62
C PHE A 526 5.10 22.81 -47.18
N VAL A 527 5.83 21.71 -47.03
CA VAL A 527 7.18 21.50 -47.58
C VAL A 527 7.13 20.33 -48.54
N ASP A 528 7.37 20.60 -49.83
CA ASP A 528 7.33 19.60 -50.90
C ASP A 528 8.55 18.67 -50.85
N SER A 529 8.41 17.46 -51.38
CA SER A 529 9.50 16.49 -51.53
C SER A 529 9.40 15.72 -52.84
N GLU A 530 10.53 15.24 -53.36
CA GLU A 530 10.57 14.49 -54.62
C GLU A 530 9.78 13.16 -54.57
N HIS A 531 9.78 12.54 -53.39
CA HIS A 531 9.21 11.23 -53.10
C HIS A 531 8.35 11.27 -51.84
N SER A 532 7.42 10.32 -51.70
CA SER A 532 6.64 10.17 -50.47
C SER A 532 7.57 9.88 -49.29
N LEU A 533 7.29 10.51 -48.15
CA LEU A 533 8.13 10.41 -46.97
C LEU A 533 7.60 9.31 -46.03
N ILE A 534 8.53 8.64 -45.34
CA ILE A 534 8.21 7.67 -44.29
C ILE A 534 8.60 8.17 -42.90
N ASP A 535 9.57 9.08 -42.81
CA ASP A 535 10.02 9.65 -41.54
C ASP A 535 10.47 11.11 -41.69
N VAL A 536 10.30 11.86 -40.61
CA VAL A 536 10.79 13.23 -40.44
C VAL A 536 11.36 13.33 -39.03
N PHE A 537 12.56 13.87 -38.90
CA PHE A 537 13.32 13.87 -37.67
C PHE A 537 14.14 15.14 -37.56
N GLN A 538 14.16 15.79 -36.39
CA GLN A 538 15.02 16.94 -36.15
C GLN A 538 16.32 16.49 -35.49
N HIS A 539 17.45 16.88 -36.06
CA HIS A 539 18.77 16.61 -35.52
C HIS A 539 19.64 17.86 -35.70
N ARG A 540 20.19 18.38 -34.59
CA ARG A 540 21.05 19.58 -34.57
C ARG A 540 20.45 20.77 -35.34
N ASP A 541 19.21 21.12 -35.00
CA ASP A 541 18.45 22.24 -35.59
C ASP A 541 18.17 22.11 -37.11
N GLN A 542 18.36 20.93 -37.68
CA GLN A 542 18.04 20.64 -39.07
C GLN A 542 17.01 19.52 -39.17
N ILE A 543 16.15 19.59 -40.17
CA ILE A 543 15.11 18.59 -40.43
C ILE A 543 15.63 17.58 -41.43
N TYR A 544 15.72 16.34 -40.99
CA TYR A 544 16.05 15.18 -41.80
C TYR A 544 14.75 14.50 -42.23
N THR A 545 14.68 14.17 -43.51
CA THR A 545 13.55 13.42 -44.08
C THR A 545 14.04 12.09 -44.62
N VAL A 546 13.22 11.05 -44.48
CA VAL A 546 13.46 9.74 -45.08
C VAL A 546 12.36 9.47 -46.08
N ASP A 547 12.73 9.21 -47.32
CA ASP A 547 11.76 8.85 -48.36
C ASP A 547 11.40 7.35 -48.36
N MET A 548 10.39 6.99 -49.16
CA MET A 548 9.92 5.62 -49.33
C MET A 548 10.96 4.61 -49.82
N TYR A 549 12.02 5.09 -50.46
CA TYR A 549 13.15 4.23 -50.81
C TYR A 549 14.01 4.04 -49.55
N GLY A 550 14.25 5.11 -48.82
CA GLY A 550 15.09 5.19 -47.64
C GLY A 550 16.26 6.17 -47.81
N THR A 551 16.22 7.04 -48.80
CA THR A 551 17.18 8.15 -48.93
C THR A 551 16.97 9.12 -47.77
N VAL A 552 18.06 9.60 -47.17
CA VAL A 552 17.99 10.60 -46.10
C VAL A 552 18.37 11.96 -46.68
N LYS A 553 17.46 12.93 -46.63
CA LYS A 553 17.70 14.30 -47.09
C LYS A 553 17.69 15.27 -45.92
N VAL A 554 18.64 16.20 -45.91
CA VAL A 554 18.82 17.21 -44.84
C VAL A 554 18.39 18.60 -45.30
N SER A 555 18.71 18.92 -46.56
CA SER A 555 18.34 20.17 -47.22
C SER A 555 18.22 19.92 -48.73
N ALA A 556 17.85 20.94 -49.51
CA ALA A 556 17.79 20.84 -50.97
C ALA A 556 19.12 20.46 -51.63
N GLU A 557 20.25 20.66 -50.95
CA GLU A 557 21.61 20.50 -51.51
C GLU A 557 22.40 19.32 -50.91
N VAL A 558 21.98 18.77 -49.76
CA VAL A 558 22.69 17.70 -49.05
C VAL A 558 21.79 16.47 -48.89
N SER A 559 22.18 15.39 -49.56
CA SER A 559 21.51 14.08 -49.46
C SER A 559 22.51 12.97 -49.15
N ALA A 560 22.12 12.08 -48.24
CA ALA A 560 22.84 10.85 -47.95
C ALA A 560 22.19 9.73 -48.76
N GLU A 561 22.88 9.26 -49.80
CA GLU A 561 22.41 8.14 -50.59
C GLU A 561 22.24 6.88 -49.73
N PRO A 562 21.25 6.04 -50.07
CA PRO A 562 21.05 4.81 -49.36
C PRO A 562 22.25 3.87 -49.41
N PRO A 563 22.57 3.13 -48.33
CA PRO A 563 23.70 2.20 -48.35
C PRO A 563 23.53 1.16 -49.46
N SER A 564 24.55 0.97 -50.29
CA SER A 564 24.55 0.13 -51.51
C SER A 564 24.18 -1.35 -51.31
N ALA A 565 24.09 -1.85 -50.06
CA ALA A 565 23.64 -3.20 -49.70
C ALA A 565 22.10 -3.37 -49.72
N TRP A 566 21.41 -2.63 -50.61
CA TRP A 566 19.99 -2.33 -50.55
C TRP A 566 19.04 -3.32 -51.23
N LEU A 567 19.55 -4.47 -51.66
CA LEU A 567 18.70 -5.50 -52.24
C LEU A 567 17.95 -6.23 -51.13
N ASP A 568 16.73 -5.77 -50.85
CA ASP A 568 15.70 -6.68 -50.36
C ASP A 568 15.66 -7.85 -51.36
N ALA A 569 16.01 -9.06 -50.92
CA ALA A 569 15.76 -10.27 -51.71
C ALA A 569 14.25 -10.50 -51.95
N ASP A 570 13.39 -9.75 -51.25
CA ASP A 570 11.95 -9.91 -51.25
C ASP A 570 11.25 -8.67 -51.82
N GLY A 571 10.58 -8.87 -52.96
CA GLY A 571 9.87 -7.88 -53.75
C GLY A 571 8.71 -7.13 -53.05
N PRO A 572 7.91 -6.35 -53.81
CA PRO A 572 7.05 -5.28 -53.29
C PRO A 572 5.80 -5.70 -52.48
N LEU A 573 5.60 -6.98 -52.19
CA LEU A 573 4.29 -7.54 -51.81
C LEU A 573 4.22 -8.16 -50.41
N VAL A 574 4.91 -7.57 -49.43
CA VAL A 574 4.71 -7.93 -48.00
C VAL A 574 4.24 -6.71 -47.24
N ASN A 575 3.12 -6.84 -46.53
CA ASN A 575 2.37 -5.79 -45.81
C ASN A 575 3.19 -4.55 -45.40
N ALA A 576 2.75 -3.37 -45.83
CA ALA A 576 3.38 -2.08 -45.54
C ALA A 576 3.56 -1.80 -44.02
N ASP A 577 2.77 -2.44 -43.17
CA ASP A 577 2.86 -2.35 -41.71
C ASP A 577 4.11 -3.05 -41.12
N GLN A 578 4.84 -3.86 -41.91
CA GLN A 578 5.91 -4.75 -41.42
C GLN A 578 7.33 -4.29 -41.77
N LYS A 579 7.50 -3.40 -42.75
CA LYS A 579 8.78 -2.79 -43.12
C LYS A 579 8.76 -1.33 -42.69
N PHE A 580 9.61 -0.96 -41.73
CA PHE A 580 9.81 0.45 -41.40
C PHE A 580 11.30 0.79 -41.38
N GLN A 581 11.60 2.04 -41.74
CA GLN A 581 12.91 2.65 -41.58
C GLN A 581 12.72 3.94 -40.79
N ARG A 582 13.54 4.15 -39.77
CA ARG A 582 13.45 5.31 -38.88
C ARG A 582 14.81 5.90 -38.60
N LEU A 583 14.83 7.20 -38.36
CA LEU A 583 15.97 7.87 -37.76
C LEU A 583 15.84 7.86 -36.24
N VAL A 584 16.99 7.79 -35.57
CA VAL A 584 17.07 7.91 -34.11
C VAL A 584 18.40 8.53 -33.73
N GLU A 585 18.36 9.51 -32.85
CA GLU A 585 19.56 10.14 -32.32
C GLU A 585 19.99 9.42 -31.04
N THR A 586 21.28 9.13 -30.92
CA THR A 586 21.88 8.65 -29.67
C THR A 586 22.10 9.79 -28.69
N PRO A 587 22.19 9.51 -27.38
CA PRO A 587 22.59 10.51 -26.38
C PRO A 587 23.96 11.17 -26.67
N ALA A 588 24.83 10.55 -27.47
CA ALA A 588 26.10 11.13 -27.91
C ALA A 588 25.97 12.09 -29.12
N GLY A 589 24.76 12.27 -29.65
CA GLY A 589 24.47 13.11 -30.80
C GLY A 589 24.86 12.50 -32.14
N ASP A 590 24.95 11.16 -32.21
CA ASP A 590 25.11 10.43 -33.46
C ASP A 590 23.74 10.03 -34.01
N LEU A 591 23.55 10.25 -35.31
CA LEU A 591 22.31 9.91 -36.01
C LEU A 591 22.40 8.47 -36.53
N LEU A 592 21.47 7.63 -36.10
CA LEU A 592 21.33 6.26 -36.54
C LEU A 592 20.13 6.13 -37.48
N LYS A 593 20.26 5.20 -38.41
CA LYS A 593 19.15 4.68 -39.20
C LYS A 593 18.89 3.24 -38.79
N VAL A 594 17.64 2.90 -38.50
CA VAL A 594 17.21 1.54 -38.14
C VAL A 594 16.17 1.04 -39.11
N LYS A 595 16.32 -0.19 -39.60
CA LYS A 595 15.37 -0.88 -40.48
C LYS A 595 14.96 -2.21 -39.88
N ARG A 596 13.65 -2.48 -39.86
CA ARG A 596 13.10 -3.82 -39.58
C ARG A 596 13.05 -4.64 -40.87
N GLN A 597 13.61 -5.84 -40.84
CA GLN A 597 13.66 -6.79 -41.96
C GLN A 597 12.53 -7.85 -41.85
N SER A 598 12.29 -8.61 -42.93
CA SER A 598 11.17 -9.55 -43.11
C SER A 598 11.00 -10.56 -41.97
N ALA A 599 12.11 -11.03 -41.37
CA ALA A 599 12.10 -11.98 -40.26
C ALA A 599 11.86 -11.34 -38.87
N GLY A 600 11.67 -10.02 -38.79
CA GLY A 600 11.69 -9.27 -37.53
C GLY A 600 13.10 -9.03 -36.98
N GLU A 601 14.12 -9.16 -37.83
CA GLU A 601 15.50 -8.77 -37.55
C GLU A 601 15.69 -7.28 -37.76
N PHE A 602 16.75 -6.72 -37.18
CA PHE A 602 17.06 -5.30 -37.29
C PHE A 602 18.46 -5.07 -37.84
N ALA A 603 18.52 -4.16 -38.81
CA ALA A 603 19.77 -3.61 -39.32
C ALA A 603 19.88 -2.14 -38.90
N VAL A 604 21.07 -1.76 -38.42
CA VAL A 604 21.36 -0.41 -37.94
C VAL A 604 22.55 0.15 -38.71
N TRP A 605 22.48 1.43 -39.03
CA TRP A 605 23.57 2.19 -39.62
C TRP A 605 23.84 3.46 -38.82
N ILE A 606 25.10 3.84 -38.69
CA ILE A 606 25.53 5.11 -38.09
C ILE A 606 25.88 6.09 -39.21
N MET A 607 25.39 7.33 -39.13
CA MET A 607 25.76 8.39 -40.06
C MET A 607 27.15 8.93 -39.75
N LYS A 608 28.03 8.94 -40.75
CA LYS A 608 29.31 9.65 -40.68
C LYS A 608 29.12 11.12 -41.00
N LYS A 609 29.56 11.99 -40.07
CA LYS A 609 29.35 13.43 -40.13
C LYS A 609 30.12 14.09 -41.27
N GLU A 610 31.28 13.56 -41.61
CA GLU A 610 32.18 14.13 -42.60
C GLU A 610 31.70 13.87 -44.03
N THR A 611 31.08 12.71 -44.25
CA THR A 611 30.73 12.21 -45.59
C THR A 611 29.23 12.12 -45.85
N TYR A 612 28.40 12.45 -44.86
CA TYR A 612 26.93 12.25 -44.90
C TYR A 612 26.56 10.86 -45.45
N SER A 613 27.25 9.82 -44.98
CA SER A 613 27.01 8.45 -45.45
C SER A 613 26.74 7.51 -44.29
N PHE A 614 25.88 6.51 -44.52
CA PHE A 614 25.48 5.54 -43.52
C PHE A 614 26.34 4.29 -43.58
N GLN A 615 26.96 3.93 -42.45
CA GLN A 615 27.76 2.71 -42.32
C GLN A 615 27.06 1.69 -41.45
N SER A 616 26.95 0.46 -41.93
CA SER A 616 26.29 -0.62 -41.19
C SER A 616 27.06 -0.94 -39.92
N THR A 617 26.33 -1.18 -38.84
CA THR A 617 26.88 -1.61 -37.57
C THR A 617 26.01 -2.69 -36.95
N ASN A 618 26.65 -3.62 -36.25
CA ASN A 618 26.00 -4.57 -35.34
C ASN A 618 26.21 -4.19 -33.86
N SER A 619 26.80 -3.03 -33.62
CA SER A 619 27.10 -2.50 -32.29
C SER A 619 26.72 -1.03 -32.20
N ILE A 620 25.80 -0.73 -31.30
CA ILE A 620 25.49 0.62 -30.81
C ILE A 620 26.11 0.84 -29.42
N GLY A 621 27.07 0.01 -29.02
CA GLY A 621 27.73 0.11 -27.70
C GLY A 621 26.77 -0.12 -26.54
N ASP A 622 26.84 0.74 -25.53
CA ASP A 622 26.06 0.63 -24.30
C ASP A 622 24.61 1.14 -24.44
N PHE A 623 24.19 1.50 -25.65
CA PHE A 623 22.85 2.03 -25.92
C PHE A 623 21.82 0.92 -26.16
N ALA A 624 20.55 1.25 -25.93
CA ALA A 624 19.39 0.46 -26.29
C ALA A 624 18.42 1.31 -27.12
N LEU A 625 17.91 0.73 -28.21
CA LEU A 625 16.95 1.38 -29.11
C LEU A 625 15.54 0.92 -28.78
N PHE A 626 14.61 1.85 -28.79
CA PHE A 626 13.17 1.61 -28.63
C PHE A 626 12.48 2.09 -29.89
N VAL A 627 11.88 1.16 -30.63
CA VAL A 627 11.32 1.45 -31.95
C VAL A 627 9.86 1.06 -32.00
N SER A 628 9.03 1.94 -32.54
CA SER A 628 7.64 1.69 -32.88
C SER A 628 7.34 2.28 -34.26
N ARG A 629 6.09 2.11 -34.72
CA ARG A 629 5.64 2.77 -35.95
C ARG A 629 5.69 4.29 -35.83
N HIS A 630 5.48 4.85 -34.65
CA HIS A 630 5.27 6.30 -34.49
C HIS A 630 6.39 7.01 -33.74
N SER A 631 7.21 6.29 -32.99
CA SER A 631 8.25 6.86 -32.15
C SER A 631 9.50 6.00 -32.11
N THR A 632 10.65 6.67 -32.04
CA THR A 632 11.96 6.07 -31.91
C THR A 632 12.75 6.80 -30.83
N PHE A 633 13.37 6.04 -29.93
CA PHE A 633 14.21 6.58 -28.87
C PHE A 633 15.48 5.75 -28.69
N CYS A 634 16.53 6.39 -28.19
CA CYS A 634 17.78 5.75 -27.85
C CYS A 634 18.21 6.21 -26.45
N PHE A 635 18.53 5.25 -25.60
CA PHE A 635 18.95 5.52 -24.23
C PHE A 635 20.16 4.68 -23.87
N LEU A 636 20.90 5.13 -22.86
CA LEU A 636 21.99 4.34 -22.30
C LEU A 636 21.41 3.22 -21.44
N ALA A 637 21.70 1.97 -21.78
CA ALA A 637 21.05 0.81 -21.15
C ALA A 637 21.28 0.76 -19.64
N LYS A 638 22.47 1.20 -19.17
CA LYS A 638 22.82 1.22 -17.74
C LYS A 638 21.92 2.12 -16.88
N ASP A 639 21.26 3.10 -17.49
CA ASP A 639 20.37 4.01 -16.78
C ASP A 639 19.07 3.28 -16.37
N PHE A 640 18.79 2.12 -16.99
CA PHE A 640 17.58 1.34 -16.81
C PHE A 640 17.86 -0.14 -16.45
N PRO A 641 17.54 -0.59 -15.22
CA PRO A 641 17.35 -1.98 -14.86
C PRO A 641 16.56 -2.78 -15.89
N ASN A 642 17.03 -3.99 -16.15
CA ASN A 642 16.45 -4.95 -17.07
C ASN A 642 16.46 -4.53 -18.56
N ILE A 643 17.11 -3.41 -18.90
CA ILE A 643 17.41 -3.05 -20.28
C ILE A 643 18.80 -3.56 -20.67
N LYS A 644 18.86 -4.28 -21.79
CA LYS A 644 20.10 -4.84 -22.33
C LYS A 644 20.74 -3.85 -23.28
N ALA A 645 22.05 -3.65 -23.14
CA ALA A 645 22.85 -2.90 -24.09
C ALA A 645 22.90 -3.59 -25.46
N ASN A 646 23.17 -2.82 -26.50
CA ASN A 646 23.26 -3.26 -27.88
C ASN A 646 22.02 -4.01 -28.40
N CYS A 647 20.84 -3.59 -27.95
CA CYS A 647 19.57 -4.24 -28.26
C CYS A 647 18.52 -3.26 -28.81
N VAL A 648 17.55 -3.80 -29.56
CA VAL A 648 16.38 -3.10 -30.10
C VAL A 648 15.12 -3.67 -29.47
N TYR A 649 14.38 -2.85 -28.75
CA TYR A 649 13.07 -3.15 -28.15
C TYR A 649 11.95 -2.74 -29.10
N TYR A 650 11.03 -3.67 -29.36
CA TYR A 650 9.99 -3.50 -30.38
C TYR A 650 8.76 -4.36 -30.10
N ILE A 651 7.64 -4.02 -30.74
CA ILE A 651 6.41 -4.82 -30.70
C ILE A 651 6.39 -5.79 -31.88
N ASN A 652 6.19 -7.08 -31.58
CA ASN A 652 6.17 -8.15 -32.58
C ASN A 652 4.80 -8.20 -33.32
N TYR A 653 4.58 -9.23 -34.14
CA TYR A 653 3.31 -9.41 -34.87
C TYR A 653 2.14 -9.83 -33.99
N TYR A 654 2.42 -10.42 -32.83
CA TYR A 654 1.46 -10.90 -31.85
C TYR A 654 1.15 -9.83 -30.79
N ASP A 655 1.51 -8.57 -31.06
CA ASP A 655 1.37 -7.44 -30.14
C ASP A 655 2.18 -7.58 -28.84
N ASP A 656 3.20 -8.44 -28.79
CA ASP A 656 4.07 -8.61 -27.63
C ASP A 656 5.32 -7.73 -27.66
N LEU A 657 5.81 -7.35 -26.48
CA LEU A 657 7.09 -6.66 -26.34
C LEU A 657 8.25 -7.65 -26.45
N CYS A 658 9.13 -7.42 -27.42
CA CYS A 658 10.31 -8.24 -27.69
C CYS A 658 11.59 -7.40 -27.70
N VAL A 659 12.72 -8.08 -27.54
CA VAL A 659 14.06 -7.49 -27.67
C VAL A 659 14.90 -8.27 -28.68
N PHE A 660 15.59 -7.56 -29.56
CA PHE A 660 16.52 -8.09 -30.56
C PHE A 660 17.95 -7.67 -30.24
N ASN A 661 18.87 -8.63 -30.13
CA ASN A 661 20.29 -8.34 -29.92
C ASN A 661 21.02 -8.13 -31.25
N LEU A 662 21.62 -6.96 -31.47
CA LEU A 662 22.26 -6.62 -32.74
C LEU A 662 23.53 -7.44 -33.03
N LYS A 663 24.25 -7.88 -31.99
CA LYS A 663 25.50 -8.64 -32.13
C LYS A 663 25.26 -10.12 -32.40
N HIS A 664 24.29 -10.70 -31.71
CA HIS A 664 24.01 -12.13 -31.75
C HIS A 664 22.85 -12.52 -32.67
N GLY A 665 22.05 -11.54 -33.14
CA GLY A 665 20.88 -11.79 -33.97
C GLY A 665 19.74 -12.52 -33.25
N THR A 666 19.79 -12.58 -31.91
CA THR A 666 18.81 -13.31 -31.09
C THR A 666 17.59 -12.46 -30.77
N LYS A 667 16.44 -13.12 -30.66
CA LYS A 667 15.15 -12.53 -30.27
C LYS A 667 14.70 -13.11 -28.95
N GLU A 668 14.26 -12.27 -28.03
CA GLU A 668 13.72 -12.70 -26.74
C GLU A 668 12.39 -11.99 -26.47
N LEU A 669 11.44 -12.71 -25.87
CA LEU A 669 10.19 -12.15 -25.37
C LEU A 669 10.46 -11.40 -24.05
N VAL A 670 10.00 -10.16 -23.96
CA VAL A 670 10.10 -9.34 -22.74
C VAL A 670 8.80 -9.40 -21.94
N GLU A 671 7.67 -9.20 -22.61
CA GLU A 671 6.33 -9.24 -22.01
C GLU A 671 5.28 -9.63 -23.06
N ALA A 672 4.36 -10.52 -22.68
CA ALA A 672 3.22 -10.89 -23.51
C ALA A 672 1.96 -10.16 -23.05
N PHE A 673 1.20 -9.60 -23.99
CA PHE A 673 -0.02 -8.86 -23.66
C PHE A 673 -1.26 -9.66 -24.08
N GLU A 674 -2.16 -9.94 -23.12
CA GLU A 674 -3.45 -10.56 -23.45
C GLU A 674 -4.30 -9.60 -24.28
N THR A 675 -4.47 -9.88 -25.58
CA THR A 675 -5.34 -9.10 -26.46
C THR A 675 -6.77 -9.65 -26.41
N PRO A 676 -7.76 -8.89 -25.94
CA PRO A 676 -9.17 -9.27 -26.07
C PRO A 676 -9.53 -9.41 -27.56
N MET A 677 -10.24 -10.48 -27.92
CA MET A 677 -10.68 -10.79 -29.30
C MET A 677 -11.47 -9.68 -30.01
N SER A 678 -11.88 -8.63 -29.30
CA SER A 678 -12.67 -7.50 -29.81
C SER A 678 -11.87 -6.23 -30.12
N ARG A 679 -10.53 -6.24 -30.01
CA ARG A 679 -9.72 -5.05 -30.32
C ARG A 679 -9.58 -4.84 -31.83
N PRO A 680 -9.79 -3.62 -32.37
CA PRO A 680 -9.51 -3.33 -33.77
C PRO A 680 -8.05 -3.65 -34.10
N ARG A 681 -7.79 -4.29 -35.25
CA ARG A 681 -6.45 -4.67 -35.73
C ARG A 681 -5.53 -3.48 -36.09
N HIS A 682 -5.97 -2.25 -35.82
CA HIS A 682 -5.20 -1.03 -36.04
C HIS A 682 -4.97 -0.35 -34.70
N ASN A 683 -4.07 -0.91 -33.89
CA ASN A 683 -3.87 -0.50 -32.51
C ASN A 683 -2.42 -0.05 -32.31
N PHE A 684 -2.28 1.24 -32.02
CA PHE A 684 -1.03 1.97 -32.03
C PHE A 684 -0.32 1.86 -30.68
N PHE A 685 0.67 0.98 -30.59
CA PHE A 685 1.64 1.02 -29.51
C PHE A 685 2.55 2.22 -29.68
N PHE A 686 2.68 3.04 -28.64
CA PHE A 686 3.60 4.17 -28.63
C PHE A 686 4.57 4.06 -27.47
N TRP A 687 5.85 4.28 -27.76
CA TRP A 687 6.79 4.59 -26.70
C TRP A 687 6.47 5.97 -26.14
N PHE A 688 6.28 6.03 -24.83
CA PHE A 688 6.03 7.23 -24.05
C PHE A 688 7.08 7.35 -22.96
N VAL A 689 7.67 8.53 -22.84
CA VAL A 689 8.68 8.81 -21.81
C VAL A 689 8.09 9.90 -20.91
N PRO A 690 7.53 9.55 -19.75
CA PRO A 690 6.88 10.48 -18.85
C PRO A 690 7.80 11.66 -18.49
N SER A 691 7.29 12.88 -18.66
CA SER A 691 8.05 14.10 -18.43
C SER A 691 7.15 15.21 -17.91
N PHE A 692 7.68 16.05 -17.00
CA PHE A 692 7.01 17.27 -16.55
C PHE A 692 7.33 18.50 -17.40
N LYS A 693 8.25 18.36 -18.37
CA LYS A 693 8.69 19.46 -19.25
C LYS A 693 7.67 19.77 -20.34
#